data_AF-A0A6J1P4I8-F1
#
_entry.id   AF-A0A6J1P4I8-F1
#
_cell.length_a   1.000
_cell.length_b   1.000
_cell.length_c   1.000
_cell.angle_alpha   90.00
_cell.angle_beta   90.00
_cell.angle_gamma   90.00
#
_symmetry.space_group_name_H-M   'P 1'
#
loop_
_entity.id
_entity.type
_entity.pdbx_description
1 polymer ?
#
loop_
_entity_poly.entity_id
_entity_poly.type
_entity_poly.pdbx_seq_one_letter_code
_entity_poly.pdbx_strand_id
1 'polypeptide(L)'
;MKILSAIIGFSVFQLFSFFFVIAYLFGVLNNYFSDKNNYCIMTYMFEYPQFVRISVEENKEFPQYGLYAYSEGRFTERSRKMWFDGIPVLFLPGNSGSHMQVRSIASVALRKAISQEYDYHFDYFTINYNEELSGLYGGVLDSQTQFASACIKKILSLYKNNKYTKSVPTSIILIGHSMGGLIAKRLLAYPSTINVTSVAITLAAPLEAPVVNFDAIVNDYYILTELAWQKEIHQHEEIKETKFLISIGSGPRDLLIPAGLTSSNDSHISALTTSIPGVWVSPDHVSMVWCKQLVMVINRFLFDIVDPLLEQVTENSLLIGAKARQYFQANRSMIINPRIKRNNVTMQADAFWYEDNRRIYQISRPEIDRTTHLMIRLVSFPQNRFVAVETVNVQDQDWIFGCNAKNVHNSYRYCKEAISLSELQPLDRLHPEFGKKEAAHVTLNVDINDHASRQINVQLPSDYSFGKQMIITETEANSLYYELLLPDFGAIHQAYLLYVEPSASCQATSYHASAELHVPWAKNHEYYHYFTHLKKSPMKLRLYKSNPNILRGIESDEKVKITLLLDPQCTFSISISTSWYLRIAQLSRNYTPVLVPYVAAIILLVLRTNILKLKDNKDCISIHSALMSEGVKPYYAVVFGRLTTMVLMSVPLFAYIFVNASSQNMELQYFARSMLVLPAYMTALGILNVAALAVLAVMVFWSQLAHRLLFRIVWRGGPGLAERMASGLQKVPMLTSATLVCAVPLSCGAASLAAGAAFYAFLLSKMYEEYLEDYVYRLGSRLACRIFKMFISKKNTPKTEVNASVESTSENVNVRTNGDNNENIDEIDTGETSEEARVSNKPEEPKDESDKKETKSNSDENLNNINFHMSLFFMWLIVTIVNVPALLTWAHNFKYSIILKPDTSYLIGIVMSACSAVIWQMNGPRKNLRNYDSVSTLLFSMAVLILALGPYTLFIVNYGIAFIFLVVTVQQLYDIEEPVNEVNPDYLNDDVDEASSNLPGVNIADEDNENENEDDDFLLNDELNGEGPDDYDVCDENKMAYLLRSIREKFGFDEVN
;
A
#
# COMPACT_ATOMS: atom_id res chain seq x y z
N MET A 1 -2.52 9.44 -37.95
CA MET A 1 -2.15 8.04 -38.27
C MET A 1 -0.73 7.66 -37.87
N LYS A 2 0.35 8.40 -38.22
CA LYS A 2 1.72 8.09 -37.75
C LYS A 2 1.92 8.21 -36.23
N ILE A 3 1.28 9.18 -35.57
CA ILE A 3 1.25 9.30 -34.11
C ILE A 3 0.50 8.11 -33.49
N LEU A 4 -0.59 7.67 -34.11
CA LEU A 4 -1.35 6.50 -33.66
C LEU A 4 -0.56 5.20 -33.86
N SER A 5 0.20 5.04 -34.94
CA SER A 5 1.07 3.86 -35.13
C SER A 5 2.30 3.87 -34.22
N ALA A 6 2.81 5.04 -33.84
CA ALA A 6 3.85 5.18 -32.81
C ALA A 6 3.31 4.96 -31.38
N ILE A 7 2.02 5.22 -31.14
CA ILE A 7 1.32 4.92 -29.88
C ILE A 7 0.98 3.41 -29.76
N ILE A 8 0.80 2.71 -30.89
CA ILE A 8 0.35 1.30 -30.92
C ILE A 8 1.53 0.30 -31.03
N GLY A 9 2.74 0.76 -31.33
CA GLY A 9 3.96 -0.06 -31.28
C GLY A 9 4.41 -0.33 -29.84
N PHE A 10 3.59 -1.01 -29.04
CA PHE A 10 3.97 -1.39 -27.68
C PHE A 10 5.21 -2.28 -27.73
N SER A 11 6.29 -1.83 -27.09
CA SER A 11 7.42 -2.72 -26.84
C SER A 11 6.96 -3.90 -25.99
N VAL A 12 7.54 -5.09 -26.19
CA VAL A 12 7.29 -6.29 -25.36
C VAL A 12 7.41 -5.96 -23.86
N PHE A 13 8.32 -5.04 -23.54
CA PHE A 13 8.56 -4.53 -22.20
C PHE A 13 7.37 -3.76 -21.59
N GLN A 14 6.70 -2.90 -22.38
CA GLN A 14 5.51 -2.19 -21.92
C GLN A 14 4.34 -3.15 -21.68
N LEU A 15 4.12 -4.12 -22.57
CA LEU A 15 3.10 -5.16 -22.37
C LEU A 15 3.32 -5.92 -21.05
N PHE A 16 4.58 -6.24 -20.74
CA PHE A 16 4.94 -6.82 -19.45
C PHE A 16 4.62 -5.89 -18.26
N SER A 17 4.93 -4.59 -18.35
CA SER A 17 4.59 -3.63 -17.28
C SER A 17 3.07 -3.54 -17.04
N PHE A 18 2.26 -3.55 -18.10
CA PHE A 18 0.80 -3.56 -17.97
C PHE A 18 0.28 -4.86 -17.34
N PHE A 19 0.88 -6.01 -17.68
CA PHE A 19 0.56 -7.28 -17.02
C PHE A 19 0.77 -7.20 -15.50
N PHE A 20 1.87 -6.61 -15.04
CA PHE A 20 2.14 -6.40 -13.60
C PHE A 20 1.14 -5.45 -12.94
N VAL A 21 0.65 -4.42 -13.64
CA VAL A 21 -0.42 -3.53 -13.14
C VAL A 21 -1.73 -4.30 -13.01
N ILE A 22 -2.11 -5.10 -14.01
CA ILE A 22 -3.32 -5.91 -13.96
C ILE A 22 -3.24 -6.93 -12.82
N ALA A 23 -2.10 -7.60 -12.65
CA ALA A 23 -1.87 -8.52 -11.54
C ALA A 23 -1.95 -7.83 -10.18
N TYR A 24 -1.38 -6.63 -10.05
CA TYR A 24 -1.49 -5.79 -8.86
C TYR A 24 -2.95 -5.43 -8.54
N LEU A 25 -3.70 -4.93 -9.53
CA LEU A 25 -5.11 -4.59 -9.38
C LEU A 25 -5.96 -5.82 -9.00
N PHE A 26 -5.69 -6.97 -9.61
CA PHE A 26 -6.36 -8.22 -9.25
C PHE A 26 -6.01 -8.66 -7.81
N GLY A 27 -4.78 -8.43 -7.35
CA GLY A 27 -4.39 -8.60 -5.94
C GLY A 27 -5.16 -7.68 -4.99
N VAL A 28 -5.29 -6.39 -5.32
CA VAL A 28 -6.08 -5.41 -4.55
C VAL A 28 -7.55 -5.82 -4.47
N LEU A 29 -8.14 -6.19 -5.62
CA LEU A 29 -9.52 -6.68 -5.69
C LEU A 29 -9.70 -7.96 -4.86
N ASN A 30 -8.76 -8.89 -4.93
CA ASN A 30 -8.82 -10.11 -4.14
C ASN A 30 -8.72 -9.80 -2.63
N ASN A 31 -7.85 -8.90 -2.17
CA ASN A 31 -7.82 -8.50 -0.75
C ASN A 31 -9.19 -8.01 -0.25
N TYR A 32 -9.90 -7.23 -1.07
CA TYR A 32 -11.22 -6.71 -0.73
C TYR A 32 -12.32 -7.78 -0.75
N PHE A 33 -12.26 -8.72 -1.69
CA PHE A 33 -13.35 -9.68 -1.93
C PHE A 33 -13.11 -11.11 -1.40
N SER A 34 -11.89 -11.47 -1.02
CA SER A 34 -11.57 -12.84 -0.59
C SER A 34 -12.25 -13.16 0.74
N ASP A 35 -12.26 -12.22 1.69
CA ASP A 35 -12.72 -12.44 3.06
C ASP A 35 -14.00 -11.63 3.39
N LYS A 36 -15.02 -11.72 2.52
CA LYS A 36 -16.26 -10.92 2.57
C LYS A 36 -17.06 -11.02 3.88
N ASN A 37 -17.15 -12.19 4.50
CA ASN A 37 -18.05 -12.42 5.64
C ASN A 37 -17.44 -11.95 6.96
N ASN A 38 -18.08 -10.98 7.61
CA ASN A 38 -17.74 -10.58 8.97
C ASN A 38 -18.47 -11.51 9.92
N TYR A 39 -17.76 -12.48 10.50
CA TYR A 39 -18.34 -13.38 11.50
C TYR A 39 -18.44 -12.74 12.88
N CYS A 40 -18.04 -11.48 13.02
CA CYS A 40 -18.22 -10.80 14.28
C CYS A 40 -19.69 -10.40 14.50
N ILE A 41 -20.22 -10.85 15.64
CA ILE A 41 -21.58 -10.52 16.05
C ILE A 41 -21.61 -9.09 16.57
N MET A 42 -22.63 -8.33 16.20
CA MET A 42 -22.78 -6.95 16.66
C MET A 42 -23.10 -6.90 18.16
N THR A 43 -22.42 -6.01 18.89
CA THR A 43 -22.84 -5.57 20.22
C THR A 43 -23.91 -4.49 20.12
N TYR A 44 -24.85 -4.49 21.06
CA TYR A 44 -25.87 -3.45 21.17
C TYR A 44 -25.75 -2.77 22.53
N MET A 45 -25.99 -1.46 22.54
CA MET A 45 -26.04 -0.69 23.76
C MET A 45 -27.25 -1.13 24.59
N PHE A 46 -27.10 -1.14 25.92
CA PHE A 46 -28.13 -1.54 26.87
C PHE A 46 -29.28 -0.52 26.87
N GLU A 47 -28.95 0.77 26.87
CA GLU A 47 -29.83 1.93 26.74
C GLU A 47 -29.19 2.97 25.80
N TYR A 48 -29.83 4.14 25.64
CA TYR A 48 -29.31 5.17 24.74
C TYR A 48 -27.99 5.76 25.27
N PRO A 49 -26.90 5.74 24.49
CA PRO A 49 -25.59 6.21 24.92
C PRO A 49 -25.56 7.74 25.04
N GLN A 50 -25.00 8.23 26.14
CA GLN A 50 -24.81 9.65 26.43
C GLN A 50 -23.31 9.95 26.64
N PHE A 51 -22.83 11.03 26.03
CA PHE A 51 -21.45 11.49 26.17
C PHE A 51 -21.44 12.85 26.87
N VAL A 52 -21.09 12.85 28.16
CA VAL A 52 -21.06 14.05 29.00
C VAL A 52 -19.70 14.72 28.89
N ARG A 53 -19.65 15.93 28.34
CA ARG A 53 -18.40 16.69 28.19
C ARG A 53 -17.83 17.09 29.56
N ILE A 54 -16.54 16.86 29.74
CA ILE A 54 -15.75 17.27 30.92
C ILE A 54 -14.83 18.41 30.51
N SER A 55 -14.79 19.47 31.32
CA SER A 55 -13.89 20.60 31.09
C SER A 55 -12.47 20.27 31.56
N VAL A 56 -11.51 20.44 30.65
CA VAL A 56 -10.05 20.31 30.87
C VAL A 56 -9.43 21.68 30.64
N GLU A 57 -8.42 22.08 31.43
CA GLU A 57 -7.85 23.44 31.33
C GLU A 57 -7.13 23.65 29.99
N GLU A 58 -6.49 22.59 29.52
CA GLU A 58 -5.76 22.46 28.27
C GLU A 58 -6.68 22.57 27.04
N ASN A 59 -8.01 22.59 27.20
CA ASN A 59 -8.92 22.97 26.11
C ASN A 59 -8.67 24.40 25.59
N LYS A 60 -7.99 25.27 26.35
CA LYS A 60 -7.55 26.58 25.86
C LYS A 60 -6.44 26.47 24.81
N GLU A 61 -5.55 25.50 24.97
CA GLU A 61 -4.44 25.23 24.06
C GLU A 61 -4.88 24.30 22.91
N PHE A 62 -5.73 23.32 23.20
CA PHE A 62 -6.29 22.36 22.26
C PHE A 62 -7.82 22.50 22.18
N PRO A 63 -8.35 23.60 21.61
CA PRO A 63 -9.79 23.84 21.53
C PRO A 63 -10.54 22.83 20.66
N GLN A 64 -9.83 22.16 19.75
CA GLN A 64 -10.38 21.11 18.89
C GLN A 64 -10.65 19.80 19.62
N TYR A 65 -9.97 19.55 20.75
CA TYR A 65 -10.11 18.31 21.49
C TYR A 65 -11.16 18.39 22.60
N GLY A 66 -11.62 17.24 23.08
CA GLY A 66 -12.58 17.19 24.19
C GLY A 66 -12.52 15.88 24.96
N LEU A 67 -12.76 15.95 26.26
CA LEU A 67 -12.91 14.80 27.13
C LEU A 67 -14.40 14.56 27.39
N TYR A 68 -14.84 13.30 27.33
CA TYR A 68 -16.22 12.91 27.57
C TYR A 68 -16.31 11.71 28.50
N ALA A 69 -17.31 11.71 29.38
CA ALA A 69 -17.72 10.53 30.16
C ALA A 69 -18.86 9.81 29.41
N TYR A 70 -18.73 8.50 29.26
CA TYR A 70 -19.78 7.65 28.71
C TYR A 70 -20.76 7.24 29.81
N SER A 71 -22.06 7.33 29.53
CA SER A 71 -23.11 6.89 30.45
C SER A 71 -24.38 6.48 29.71
N GLU A 72 -25.24 5.73 30.38
CA GLU A 72 -26.53 5.30 29.84
C GLU A 72 -27.64 5.46 30.90
N GLY A 73 -28.85 5.78 30.42
CA GLY A 73 -30.07 6.04 31.20
C GLY A 73 -29.82 6.72 32.54
N ARG A 74 -30.17 6.04 33.65
CA ARG A 74 -30.15 6.64 35.00
C ARG A 74 -28.75 7.07 35.48
N PHE A 75 -27.68 6.50 34.94
CA PHE A 75 -26.30 6.85 35.30
C PHE A 75 -25.85 8.18 34.68
N THR A 76 -26.58 8.67 33.66
CA THR A 76 -26.29 9.94 32.99
C THR A 76 -26.37 11.13 33.95
N GLU A 77 -27.33 11.14 34.88
CA GLU A 77 -27.47 12.25 35.83
C GLU A 77 -26.28 12.36 36.77
N ARG A 78 -25.75 11.21 37.23
CA ARG A 78 -24.53 11.15 38.05
C ARG A 78 -23.32 11.68 37.28
N SER A 79 -23.18 11.27 36.02
CA SER A 79 -22.11 11.74 35.14
C SER A 79 -22.18 13.25 34.89
N ARG A 80 -23.38 13.82 34.70
CA ARG A 80 -23.59 15.28 34.57
C ARG A 80 -23.22 16.04 35.83
N LYS A 81 -23.41 15.44 37.00
CA LYS A 81 -22.99 15.99 38.30
C LYS A 81 -21.50 15.76 38.59
N MET A 82 -20.76 15.09 37.68
CA MET A 82 -19.36 14.69 37.86
C MET A 82 -19.14 13.79 39.08
N TRP A 83 -20.14 12.96 39.42
CA TRP A 83 -20.09 12.04 40.55
C TRP A 83 -19.68 10.64 40.08
N PHE A 84 -18.37 10.41 40.09
CA PHE A 84 -17.72 9.16 39.70
C PHE A 84 -17.17 8.42 40.93
N ASP A 85 -17.42 7.12 41.02
CA ASP A 85 -17.06 6.23 42.14
C ASP A 85 -16.65 4.82 41.68
N GLY A 86 -16.57 4.57 40.38
CA GLY A 86 -16.08 3.33 39.79
C GLY A 86 -14.58 3.36 39.45
N ILE A 87 -14.18 2.40 38.62
CA ILE A 87 -12.81 2.23 38.15
C ILE A 87 -12.63 3.02 36.85
N PRO A 88 -11.70 3.99 36.77
CA PRO A 88 -11.55 4.83 35.59
C PRO A 88 -10.90 4.06 34.42
N VAL A 89 -11.53 4.16 33.25
CA VAL A 89 -11.01 3.63 31.97
C VAL A 89 -10.99 4.77 30.95
N LEU A 90 -9.86 5.00 30.29
CA LEU A 90 -9.72 5.99 29.24
C LEU A 90 -9.58 5.33 27.87
N PHE A 91 -10.53 5.63 26.98
CA PHE A 91 -10.50 5.22 25.59
C PHE A 91 -9.85 6.30 24.69
N LEU A 92 -8.92 5.86 23.85
CA LEU A 92 -8.18 6.69 22.88
C LEU A 92 -8.54 6.23 21.46
N PRO A 93 -9.31 7.02 20.68
CA PRO A 93 -9.58 6.69 19.28
C PRO A 93 -8.34 6.90 18.41
N GLY A 94 -8.35 6.26 17.24
CA GLY A 94 -7.27 6.36 16.26
C GLY A 94 -7.53 7.34 15.11
N ASN A 95 -6.89 7.09 13.99
CA ASN A 95 -6.98 7.89 12.76
C ASN A 95 -8.44 8.09 12.30
N SER A 96 -8.87 9.35 12.16
CA SER A 96 -10.26 9.69 11.81
C SER A 96 -11.32 9.06 12.74
N GLY A 97 -10.91 8.67 13.95
CA GLY A 97 -11.73 7.94 14.91
C GLY A 97 -12.53 8.85 15.82
N SER A 98 -13.79 8.48 16.05
CA SER A 98 -14.67 9.21 16.95
C SER A 98 -14.60 8.67 18.37
N HIS A 99 -14.71 9.55 19.36
CA HIS A 99 -14.84 9.20 20.78
C HIS A 99 -16.00 8.23 21.06
N MET A 100 -16.99 8.15 20.16
CA MET A 100 -18.14 7.25 20.25
C MET A 100 -17.81 5.77 20.05
N GLN A 101 -16.63 5.44 19.55
CA GLN A 101 -16.18 4.06 19.31
C GLN A 101 -16.17 3.20 20.60
N VAL A 102 -16.02 3.83 21.77
CA VAL A 102 -16.01 3.16 23.08
C VAL A 102 -17.33 2.50 23.47
N ARG A 103 -18.46 2.93 22.87
CA ARG A 103 -19.83 2.61 23.32
C ARG A 103 -20.08 1.12 23.55
N SER A 104 -19.55 0.26 22.69
CA SER A 104 -19.75 -1.18 22.76
C SER A 104 -19.08 -1.81 23.97
N ILE A 105 -17.84 -1.42 24.24
CA ILE A 105 -17.05 -1.91 25.37
C ILE A 105 -17.67 -1.42 26.68
N ALA A 106 -17.97 -0.12 26.74
CA ALA A 106 -18.53 0.53 27.92
C ALA A 106 -19.94 0.03 28.26
N SER A 107 -20.81 -0.16 27.27
CA SER A 107 -22.17 -0.66 27.49
C SER A 107 -22.19 -2.09 28.02
N VAL A 108 -21.33 -2.96 27.49
CA VAL A 108 -21.20 -4.35 27.98
C VAL A 108 -20.67 -4.37 29.41
N ALA A 109 -19.70 -3.51 29.74
CA ALA A 109 -19.21 -3.35 31.12
C ALA A 109 -20.33 -2.93 32.07
N LEU A 110 -21.08 -1.87 31.71
CA LEU A 110 -22.17 -1.33 32.52
C LEU A 110 -23.27 -2.39 32.76
N ARG A 111 -23.70 -3.07 31.70
CA ARG A 111 -24.70 -4.13 31.81
C ARG A 111 -24.21 -5.29 32.67
N LYS A 112 -22.94 -5.68 32.55
CA LYS A 112 -22.36 -6.75 33.38
C LYS A 112 -22.36 -6.36 34.85
N ALA A 113 -21.95 -5.13 35.19
CA ALA A 113 -21.98 -4.61 36.56
C ALA A 113 -23.40 -4.70 37.17
N ILE A 114 -24.42 -4.26 36.42
CA ILE A 114 -25.82 -4.29 36.88
C ILE A 114 -26.35 -5.72 36.99
N SER A 115 -26.11 -6.56 35.99
CA SER A 115 -26.75 -7.90 35.89
C SER A 115 -26.22 -8.93 36.87
N GLN A 116 -24.97 -8.79 37.31
CA GLN A 116 -24.32 -9.72 38.24
C GLN A 116 -24.23 -9.13 39.66
N GLU A 117 -24.93 -8.01 39.91
CA GLU A 117 -24.97 -7.33 41.22
C GLU A 117 -23.57 -7.10 41.80
N TYR A 118 -22.61 -6.70 40.96
CA TYR A 118 -21.31 -6.29 41.46
C TYR A 118 -21.45 -5.00 42.26
N ASP A 119 -20.76 -4.92 43.40
CA ASP A 119 -20.67 -3.69 44.19
C ASP A 119 -19.82 -2.60 43.52
N TYR A 120 -19.13 -2.96 42.43
CA TYR A 120 -18.24 -2.09 41.66
C TYR A 120 -18.60 -2.05 40.16
N HIS A 121 -18.14 -1.01 39.48
CA HIS A 121 -18.34 -0.80 38.04
C HIS A 121 -17.17 0.00 37.44
N PHE A 122 -17.18 0.13 36.11
CA PHE A 122 -16.18 0.88 35.36
C PHE A 122 -16.75 2.20 34.85
N ASP A 123 -16.05 3.29 35.11
CA ASP A 123 -16.34 4.62 34.58
C ASP A 123 -15.54 4.83 33.30
N TYR A 124 -16.22 4.81 32.16
CA TYR A 124 -15.58 5.00 30.86
C TYR A 124 -15.49 6.47 30.49
N PHE A 125 -14.27 6.92 30.26
CA PHE A 125 -13.93 8.20 29.67
C PHE A 125 -13.40 7.99 28.25
N THR A 126 -13.60 8.98 27.38
CA THR A 126 -13.18 8.90 25.99
C THR A 126 -12.77 10.28 25.49
N ILE A 127 -11.74 10.32 24.64
CA ILE A 127 -11.22 11.55 24.07
C ILE A 127 -11.74 11.73 22.65
N ASN A 128 -12.21 12.94 22.34
CA ASN A 128 -12.46 13.38 20.98
C ASN A 128 -11.24 14.13 20.46
N TYR A 129 -10.53 13.53 19.49
CA TYR A 129 -9.41 14.17 18.79
C TYR A 129 -9.84 14.94 17.54
N ASN A 130 -11.07 15.44 17.50
CA ASN A 130 -11.66 16.06 16.31
C ASN A 130 -11.61 15.14 15.07
N GLU A 131 -11.46 13.81 15.19
CA GLU A 131 -11.31 12.90 14.05
C GLU A 131 -10.13 13.26 13.12
N GLU A 132 -9.02 13.74 13.68
CA GLU A 132 -7.81 14.06 12.91
C GLU A 132 -7.14 12.82 12.28
N LEU A 133 -6.39 13.06 11.20
CA LEU A 133 -5.75 12.02 10.37
C LEU A 133 -4.40 11.54 10.93
N SER A 134 -4.36 11.14 12.20
CA SER A 134 -3.13 10.74 12.91
C SER A 134 -2.36 9.56 12.30
N GLY A 135 -3.01 8.74 11.45
CA GLY A 135 -2.37 7.63 10.74
C GLY A 135 -1.68 8.03 9.44
N LEU A 136 -1.97 9.23 8.92
CA LEU A 136 -1.42 9.74 7.65
C LEU A 136 -0.53 10.98 7.84
N TYR A 137 -0.61 11.62 9.01
CA TYR A 137 0.09 12.87 9.30
C TYR A 137 0.54 12.93 10.77
N GLY A 138 1.85 13.08 10.99
CA GLY A 138 2.48 12.96 12.31
C GLY A 138 2.34 14.19 13.20
N GLY A 139 2.08 15.36 12.63
CA GLY A 139 2.06 16.64 13.36
C GLY A 139 1.00 16.76 14.46
N VAL A 140 0.02 15.86 14.50
CA VAL A 140 -1.02 15.83 15.55
C VAL A 140 -0.66 14.91 16.73
N LEU A 141 0.26 13.95 16.57
CA LEU A 141 0.46 12.86 17.53
C LEU A 141 0.94 13.34 18.90
N ASP A 142 1.84 14.32 18.93
CA ASP A 142 2.35 14.86 20.20
C ASP A 142 1.28 15.69 20.93
N SER A 143 0.53 16.54 20.22
CA SER A 143 -0.62 17.28 20.75
C SER A 143 -1.69 16.34 21.33
N GLN A 144 -1.99 15.24 20.63
CA GLN A 144 -2.93 14.22 21.11
C GLN A 144 -2.41 13.54 22.40
N THR A 145 -1.11 13.23 22.46
CA THR A 145 -0.48 12.65 23.66
C THR A 145 -0.50 13.60 24.85
N GLN A 146 -0.15 14.88 24.64
CA GLN A 146 -0.16 15.90 25.67
C GLN A 146 -1.57 16.11 26.23
N PHE A 147 -2.57 16.24 25.36
CA PHE A 147 -3.97 16.37 25.76
C PHE A 147 -4.48 15.12 26.49
N ALA A 148 -4.07 13.92 26.08
CA ALA A 148 -4.41 12.68 26.79
C ALA A 148 -3.81 12.62 28.19
N SER A 149 -2.55 13.05 28.37
CA SER A 149 -1.93 13.15 29.69
C SER A 149 -2.68 14.13 30.60
N ALA A 150 -3.07 15.30 30.07
CA ALA A 150 -3.90 16.27 30.78
C ALA A 150 -5.26 15.67 31.19
N CYS A 151 -5.90 14.92 30.29
CA CYS A 151 -7.16 14.22 30.57
C CYS A 151 -7.01 13.21 31.70
N ILE A 152 -5.92 12.43 31.73
CA ILE A 152 -5.66 11.47 32.82
C ILE A 152 -5.57 12.18 34.17
N LYS A 153 -4.81 13.29 34.25
CA LYS A 153 -4.72 14.11 35.46
C LYS A 153 -6.10 14.65 35.88
N LYS A 154 -6.88 15.14 34.90
CA LYS A 154 -8.23 15.64 35.17
C LYS A 154 -9.14 14.55 35.71
N ILE A 155 -9.17 13.37 35.09
CA ILE A 155 -10.02 12.24 35.51
C ILE A 155 -9.72 11.88 36.97
N LEU A 156 -8.45 11.65 37.32
CA LEU A 156 -8.07 11.29 38.69
C LEU A 156 -8.41 12.39 39.71
N SER A 157 -8.41 13.67 39.30
CA SER A 157 -8.84 14.78 40.16
C SER A 157 -10.34 14.76 40.50
N LEU A 158 -11.18 14.21 39.61
CA LEU A 158 -12.64 14.13 39.83
C LEU A 158 -12.96 13.19 41.00
N TYR A 159 -12.23 12.09 41.14
CA TYR A 159 -12.41 11.14 42.23
C TYR A 159 -11.92 11.68 43.57
N LYS A 160 -10.80 12.40 43.61
CA LYS A 160 -10.28 13.02 44.85
C LYS A 160 -11.24 14.02 45.48
N ASN A 161 -11.99 14.72 44.64
CA ASN A 161 -12.92 15.76 45.08
C ASN A 161 -14.33 15.23 45.39
N ASN A 162 -14.59 13.94 45.13
CA ASN A 162 -15.90 13.35 45.32
C ASN A 162 -16.04 12.70 46.71
N LYS A 163 -16.98 13.19 47.51
CA LYS A 163 -17.24 12.68 48.88
C LYS A 163 -17.85 11.28 48.90
N TYR A 164 -18.38 10.80 47.78
CA TYR A 164 -19.07 9.50 47.69
C TYR A 164 -18.17 8.36 47.22
N THR A 165 -16.91 8.66 46.89
CA THR A 165 -15.94 7.65 46.44
C THR A 165 -15.43 6.86 47.65
N LYS A 166 -15.70 5.55 47.69
CA LYS A 166 -15.23 4.66 48.78
C LYS A 166 -13.71 4.53 48.79
N SER A 167 -13.11 4.31 47.62
CA SER A 167 -11.67 4.17 47.41
C SER A 167 -11.23 5.07 46.24
N VAL A 168 -10.26 5.95 46.50
CA VAL A 168 -9.76 6.87 45.46
C VAL A 168 -8.85 6.08 44.51
N PRO A 169 -9.14 6.01 43.20
CA PRO A 169 -8.30 5.31 42.24
C PRO A 169 -6.92 5.98 42.16
N THR A 170 -5.87 5.16 42.24
CA THR A 170 -4.47 5.58 42.07
C THR A 170 -3.99 5.43 40.62
N SER A 171 -4.71 4.66 39.81
CA SER A 171 -4.36 4.36 38.43
C SER A 171 -5.57 4.39 37.48
N ILE A 172 -5.31 4.42 36.19
CA ILE A 172 -6.29 4.40 35.11
C ILE A 172 -5.94 3.34 34.07
N ILE A 173 -6.96 2.64 33.56
CA ILE A 173 -6.80 1.66 32.48
C ILE A 173 -6.88 2.39 31.13
N LEU A 174 -5.95 2.10 30.21
CA LEU A 174 -5.96 2.66 28.86
C LEU A 174 -6.50 1.64 27.86
N ILE A 175 -7.39 2.06 26.97
CA ILE A 175 -7.80 1.27 25.80
C ILE A 175 -7.61 2.13 24.56
N GLY A 176 -6.69 1.73 23.67
CA GLY A 176 -6.39 2.49 22.46
C GLY A 176 -6.73 1.71 21.19
N HIS A 177 -7.41 2.34 20.23
CA HIS A 177 -7.68 1.74 18.91
C HIS A 177 -6.79 2.36 17.84
N SER A 178 -6.21 1.54 16.96
CA SER A 178 -5.36 2.01 15.85
C SER A 178 -4.24 2.93 16.37
N MET A 179 -4.05 4.13 15.80
CA MET A 179 -3.06 5.11 16.31
C MET A 179 -3.28 5.52 17.77
N GLY A 180 -4.50 5.43 18.30
CA GLY A 180 -4.78 5.65 19.72
C GLY A 180 -4.12 4.60 20.62
N GLY A 181 -3.87 3.39 20.12
CA GLY A 181 -3.08 2.37 20.81
C GLY A 181 -1.59 2.69 20.85
N LEU A 182 -1.05 3.33 19.82
CA LEU A 182 0.33 3.83 19.83
C LEU A 182 0.48 4.99 20.85
N ILE A 183 -0.52 5.88 20.94
CA ILE A 183 -0.58 6.92 21.99
C ILE A 183 -0.67 6.27 23.38
N ALA A 184 -1.49 5.23 23.56
CA ALA A 184 -1.57 4.48 24.81
C ALA A 184 -0.21 3.87 25.21
N LYS A 185 0.51 3.28 24.26
CA LYS A 185 1.87 2.78 24.46
C LYS A 185 2.80 3.91 24.94
N ARG A 186 2.79 5.08 24.30
CA ARG A 186 3.61 6.23 24.73
C ARG A 186 3.24 6.69 26.14
N LEU A 187 1.95 6.76 26.49
CA LEU A 187 1.48 7.20 27.81
C LEU A 187 1.94 6.28 28.95
N LEU A 188 2.16 4.98 28.71
CA LEU A 188 2.72 4.06 29.71
C LEU A 188 4.15 4.43 30.15
N ALA A 189 4.94 5.06 29.26
CA ALA A 189 6.30 5.51 29.52
C ALA A 189 6.42 7.04 29.65
N TYR A 190 5.30 7.77 29.63
CA TYR A 190 5.34 9.23 29.59
C TYR A 190 5.52 9.82 31.01
N PRO A 191 6.42 10.80 31.22
CA PRO A 191 6.86 11.19 32.57
C PRO A 191 5.77 11.56 33.57
N SER A 192 4.66 12.15 33.09
CA SER A 192 3.56 12.59 33.95
C SER A 192 2.48 11.54 34.19
N THR A 193 2.49 10.44 33.44
CA THR A 193 1.47 9.38 33.52
C THR A 193 2.05 8.02 33.91
N ILE A 194 3.37 7.84 33.83
CA ILE A 194 4.06 6.58 34.13
C ILE A 194 3.65 5.98 35.47
N ASN A 195 3.44 6.76 36.53
CA ASN A 195 3.06 6.23 37.85
C ASN A 195 1.57 5.94 38.01
N VAL A 196 0.72 6.40 37.09
CA VAL A 196 -0.74 6.26 37.18
C VAL A 196 -1.33 5.39 36.06
N THR A 197 -0.51 4.88 35.14
CA THR A 197 -0.94 3.96 34.07
C THR A 197 -0.17 2.65 34.18
N SER A 198 -0.87 1.56 34.48
CA SER A 198 -0.30 0.21 34.60
C SER A 198 -0.76 -0.73 33.48
N VAL A 199 -2.04 -0.67 33.09
CA VAL A 199 -2.65 -1.56 32.09
C VAL A 199 -3.07 -0.78 30.85
N ALA A 200 -2.59 -1.20 29.68
CA ALA A 200 -3.05 -0.70 28.39
C ALA A 200 -3.44 -1.85 27.45
N ILE A 201 -4.63 -1.77 26.86
CA ILE A 201 -5.11 -2.69 25.84
C ILE A 201 -5.13 -1.96 24.50
N THR A 202 -4.37 -2.45 23.51
CA THR A 202 -4.33 -1.84 22.18
C THR A 202 -5.05 -2.72 21.17
N LEU A 203 -5.95 -2.14 20.38
CA LEU A 203 -6.77 -2.81 19.39
C LEU A 203 -6.33 -2.40 17.98
N ALA A 204 -5.77 -3.33 17.21
CA ALA A 204 -5.28 -3.11 15.84
C ALA A 204 -4.35 -1.89 15.70
N ALA A 205 -3.45 -1.69 16.67
CA ALA A 205 -2.49 -0.59 16.68
C ALA A 205 -1.19 -0.97 15.97
N PRO A 206 -0.64 -0.14 15.07
CA PRO A 206 0.69 -0.38 14.49
C PRO A 206 1.77 -0.06 15.53
N LEU A 207 2.20 -1.05 16.32
CA LEU A 207 3.14 -0.84 17.42
C LEU A 207 4.60 -1.06 17.02
N GLU A 208 4.88 -1.91 16.03
CA GLU A 208 6.25 -2.26 15.58
C GLU A 208 6.86 -1.15 14.71
N ALA A 209 6.09 -0.68 13.72
CA ALA A 209 6.53 0.33 12.76
C ALA A 209 5.31 0.99 12.09
N PRO A 210 5.46 2.22 11.54
CA PRO A 210 4.40 2.85 10.77
C PRO A 210 4.05 2.03 9.52
N VAL A 211 2.77 1.97 9.15
CA VAL A 211 2.32 1.32 7.90
C VAL A 211 2.90 2.01 6.67
N VAL A 212 2.89 3.35 6.71
CA VAL A 212 3.56 4.22 5.74
C VAL A 212 4.20 5.36 6.52
N ASN A 213 5.49 5.59 6.30
CA ASN A 213 6.23 6.67 6.95
C ASN A 213 6.14 7.96 6.11
N PHE A 214 5.00 8.65 6.21
CA PHE A 214 4.64 9.81 5.38
C PHE A 214 5.50 11.05 5.62
N ASP A 215 5.91 11.30 6.85
CA ASP A 215 6.65 12.50 7.25
C ASP A 215 7.65 12.19 8.37
N ALA A 216 8.62 13.10 8.53
CA ALA A 216 9.67 12.97 9.55
C ALA A 216 9.10 12.98 10.99
N ILE A 217 7.94 13.60 11.21
CA ILE A 217 7.35 13.72 12.54
C ILE A 217 6.76 12.37 12.99
N VAL A 218 6.10 11.63 12.09
CA VAL A 218 5.69 10.23 12.35
C VAL A 218 6.91 9.40 12.72
N ASN A 219 7.98 9.49 11.92
CA ASN A 219 9.22 8.78 12.18
C ASN A 219 9.77 9.05 13.59
N ASP A 220 9.90 10.33 13.92
CA ASP A 220 10.44 10.77 15.20
C ASP A 220 9.54 10.35 16.37
N TYR A 221 8.22 10.36 16.19
CA TYR A 221 7.28 9.91 17.21
C TYR A 221 7.48 8.43 17.59
N TYR A 222 7.70 7.54 16.61
CA TYR A 222 8.02 6.12 16.88
C TYR A 222 9.38 5.97 17.58
N ILE A 223 10.43 6.65 17.09
CA ILE A 223 11.77 6.60 17.68
C ILE A 223 11.75 7.11 19.12
N LEU A 224 11.12 8.26 19.38
CA LEU A 224 11.00 8.84 20.71
C LEU A 224 10.19 7.94 21.67
N THR A 225 9.16 7.26 21.15
CA THR A 225 8.38 6.33 21.96
C THR A 225 9.22 5.13 22.37
N GLU A 226 10.00 4.55 21.44
CA GLU A 226 10.93 3.47 21.75
C GLU A 226 12.00 3.91 22.76
N LEU A 227 12.62 5.06 22.55
CA LEU A 227 13.63 5.61 23.47
C LEU A 227 13.06 5.84 24.88
N ALA A 228 11.82 6.32 24.99
CA ALA A 228 11.15 6.50 26.28
C ALA A 228 10.90 5.16 26.98
N TRP A 229 10.46 4.13 26.25
CA TRP A 229 10.29 2.78 26.80
C TRP A 229 11.62 2.17 27.27
N GLN A 230 12.68 2.29 26.46
CA GLN A 230 14.00 1.80 26.82
C GLN A 230 14.53 2.47 28.09
N LYS A 231 14.40 3.80 28.19
CA LYS A 231 14.92 4.58 29.31
C LYS A 231 14.08 4.44 30.59
N GLU A 232 12.78 4.62 30.49
CA GLU A 232 11.91 4.74 31.67
C GLU A 232 11.39 3.38 32.16
N ILE A 233 11.25 2.38 31.26
CA ILE A 233 10.69 1.06 31.60
C ILE A 233 11.76 -0.03 31.60
N HIS A 234 12.52 -0.22 30.51
CA HIS A 234 13.43 -1.37 30.42
C HIS A 234 14.65 -1.30 31.35
N GLN A 235 15.14 -0.10 31.65
CA GLN A 235 16.23 0.08 32.61
C GLN A 235 15.79 -0.10 34.07
N HIS A 236 14.48 -0.11 34.34
CA HIS A 236 13.91 -0.20 35.69
C HIS A 236 13.02 -1.44 35.82
N GLU A 237 13.60 -2.56 36.27
CA GLU A 237 12.91 -3.86 36.34
C GLU A 237 11.63 -3.83 37.20
N GLU A 238 11.66 -3.11 38.34
CA GLU A 238 10.49 -2.90 39.20
C GLU A 238 9.31 -2.25 38.45
N ILE A 239 9.58 -1.22 37.63
CA ILE A 239 8.55 -0.55 36.83
C ILE A 239 8.05 -1.51 35.75
N LYS A 240 8.96 -2.20 35.05
CA LYS A 240 8.64 -3.14 33.98
C LYS A 240 7.66 -4.23 34.42
N GLU A 241 7.83 -4.79 35.61
CA GLU A 241 6.92 -5.81 36.14
C GLU A 241 5.50 -5.29 36.44
N THR A 242 5.32 -3.97 36.58
CA THR A 242 4.00 -3.35 36.79
C THR A 242 3.29 -2.90 35.51
N LYS A 243 3.97 -2.93 34.34
CA LYS A 243 3.41 -2.48 33.06
C LYS A 243 2.87 -3.64 32.24
N PHE A 244 1.58 -3.59 31.92
CA PHE A 244 0.87 -4.57 31.10
C PHE A 244 0.38 -3.94 29.81
N LEU A 245 1.17 -4.07 28.75
CA LEU A 245 0.76 -3.76 27.38
C LEU A 245 0.19 -5.03 26.72
N ILE A 246 -1.12 -5.06 26.49
CA ILE A 246 -1.84 -6.17 25.84
C ILE A 246 -2.18 -5.73 24.42
N SER A 247 -1.42 -6.23 23.44
CA SER A 247 -1.66 -5.94 22.03
C SER A 247 -2.55 -6.97 21.37
N ILE A 248 -3.67 -6.52 20.83
CA ILE A 248 -4.63 -7.34 20.11
C ILE A 248 -4.67 -6.90 18.66
N GLY A 249 -4.03 -7.70 17.81
CA GLY A 249 -4.09 -7.56 16.37
C GLY A 249 -5.41 -8.07 15.80
N SER A 250 -5.84 -7.49 14.69
CA SER A 250 -6.89 -8.10 13.90
C SER A 250 -6.33 -9.27 13.08
N GLY A 251 -7.20 -9.96 12.36
CA GLY A 251 -6.80 -10.94 11.38
C GLY A 251 -6.73 -10.35 9.96
N PRO A 252 -6.95 -11.18 8.95
CA PRO A 252 -6.75 -10.78 7.57
C PRO A 252 -7.75 -9.76 7.01
N ARG A 253 -8.89 -9.58 7.65
CA ARG A 253 -9.90 -8.59 7.23
C ARG A 253 -9.51 -7.14 7.53
N ASP A 254 -8.51 -6.92 8.37
CA ASP A 254 -7.94 -5.59 8.56
C ASP A 254 -7.00 -5.24 7.40
N LEU A 255 -7.53 -4.52 6.41
CA LEU A 255 -6.76 -4.08 5.25
C LEU A 255 -5.92 -2.82 5.54
N LEU A 256 -6.14 -2.14 6.67
CA LEU A 256 -5.44 -0.90 7.01
C LEU A 256 -4.14 -1.18 7.75
N ILE A 257 -4.16 -2.09 8.73
CA ILE A 257 -2.99 -2.45 9.53
C ILE A 257 -2.61 -3.92 9.29
N PRO A 258 -1.46 -4.20 8.65
CA PRO A 258 -0.93 -5.56 8.58
C PRO A 258 -0.76 -6.16 9.97
N ALA A 259 -1.26 -7.38 10.18
CA ALA A 259 -1.26 -8.04 11.49
C ALA A 259 0.15 -8.15 12.11
N GLY A 260 1.19 -8.38 11.29
CA GLY A 260 2.58 -8.41 11.75
C GLY A 260 3.04 -7.13 12.45
N LEU A 261 2.53 -5.96 12.06
CA LEU A 261 2.89 -4.66 12.65
C LEU A 261 2.20 -4.38 13.99
N THR A 262 1.21 -5.19 14.37
CA THR A 262 0.50 -5.03 15.65
C THR A 262 1.27 -5.61 16.83
N SER A 263 2.24 -6.49 16.57
CA SER A 263 3.10 -7.05 17.60
C SER A 263 4.17 -6.07 18.03
N SER A 264 4.57 -6.08 19.30
CA SER A 264 5.71 -5.30 19.79
C SER A 264 6.45 -6.10 20.85
N ASN A 265 7.79 -5.99 20.86
CA ASN A 265 8.64 -6.66 21.84
C ASN A 265 8.35 -6.22 23.28
N ASP A 266 7.75 -5.04 23.45
CA ASP A 266 7.40 -4.47 24.75
C ASP A 266 6.05 -5.00 25.29
N SER A 267 5.29 -5.71 24.46
CA SER A 267 3.97 -6.22 24.84
C SER A 267 4.11 -7.40 25.80
N HIS A 268 3.38 -7.35 26.91
CA HIS A 268 3.26 -8.50 27.82
C HIS A 268 2.56 -9.67 27.12
N ILE A 269 1.54 -9.35 26.31
CA ILE A 269 0.87 -10.29 25.41
C ILE A 269 0.66 -9.60 24.07
N SER A 270 1.02 -10.28 22.99
CA SER A 270 0.61 -9.96 21.63
C SER A 270 -0.21 -11.13 21.10
N ALA A 271 -1.42 -10.87 20.61
CA ALA A 271 -2.30 -11.91 20.08
C ALA A 271 -3.17 -11.38 18.94
N LEU A 272 -3.44 -12.21 17.94
CA LEU A 272 -4.47 -11.92 16.94
C LEU A 272 -5.83 -12.39 17.45
N THR A 273 -6.88 -11.65 17.14
CA THR A 273 -8.28 -12.03 17.41
C THR A 273 -8.65 -13.44 16.94
N THR A 274 -8.02 -13.93 15.87
CA THR A 274 -8.19 -15.31 15.39
C THR A 274 -7.63 -16.36 16.35
N SER A 275 -6.66 -16.00 17.18
CA SER A 275 -6.01 -16.89 18.15
C SER A 275 -6.58 -16.81 19.57
N ILE A 276 -7.33 -15.75 19.88
CA ILE A 276 -7.85 -15.50 21.24
C ILE A 276 -8.94 -16.53 21.57
N PRO A 277 -8.85 -17.24 22.72
CA PRO A 277 -9.86 -18.19 23.17
C PRO A 277 -11.28 -17.59 23.21
N GLY A 278 -12.24 -18.26 22.56
CA GLY A 278 -13.63 -17.81 22.48
C GLY A 278 -13.90 -16.63 21.53
N VAL A 279 -12.89 -16.14 20.80
CA VAL A 279 -13.06 -15.10 19.77
C VAL A 279 -13.07 -15.70 18.38
N TRP A 280 -11.96 -16.31 17.94
CA TRP A 280 -11.79 -17.06 16.67
C TRP A 280 -12.35 -16.40 15.40
N VAL A 281 -12.45 -15.06 15.38
CA VAL A 281 -12.95 -14.29 14.24
C VAL A 281 -11.93 -13.24 13.84
N SER A 282 -11.91 -12.91 12.55
CA SER A 282 -11.15 -11.77 12.04
C SER A 282 -12.11 -10.60 11.80
N PRO A 283 -12.29 -9.67 12.74
CA PRO A 283 -12.99 -8.41 12.46
C PRO A 283 -12.23 -7.60 11.39
N ASP A 284 -12.91 -6.69 10.68
CA ASP A 284 -12.20 -5.61 9.96
C ASP A 284 -11.68 -4.55 10.94
N HIS A 285 -10.93 -3.56 10.42
CA HIS A 285 -10.22 -2.58 11.24
C HIS A 285 -11.13 -1.85 12.25
N VAL A 286 -12.32 -1.42 11.82
CA VAL A 286 -13.27 -0.70 12.67
C VAL A 286 -14.08 -1.66 13.53
N SER A 287 -14.36 -2.87 13.04
CA SER A 287 -15.07 -3.90 13.80
C SER A 287 -14.38 -4.30 15.09
N MET A 288 -13.07 -4.10 15.21
CA MET A 288 -12.29 -4.37 16.41
C MET A 288 -12.90 -3.79 17.70
N VAL A 289 -13.53 -2.61 17.66
CA VAL A 289 -14.04 -1.94 18.88
C VAL A 289 -15.44 -2.37 19.29
N TRP A 290 -16.22 -2.98 18.39
CA TRP A 290 -17.60 -3.40 18.66
C TRP A 290 -17.82 -4.90 18.50
N CYS A 291 -16.76 -5.65 18.21
CA CYS A 291 -16.88 -7.06 17.96
C CYS A 291 -17.30 -7.82 19.22
N LYS A 292 -18.53 -8.36 19.28
CA LYS A 292 -19.10 -8.94 20.52
C LYS A 292 -18.21 -9.99 21.14
N GLN A 293 -17.68 -10.91 20.34
CA GLN A 293 -16.80 -11.96 20.85
C GLN A 293 -15.58 -11.38 21.58
N LEU A 294 -14.90 -10.41 20.96
CA LEU A 294 -13.73 -9.74 21.55
C LEU A 294 -14.11 -8.85 22.75
N VAL A 295 -15.15 -8.03 22.61
CA VAL A 295 -15.65 -7.13 23.65
C VAL A 295 -16.03 -7.89 24.93
N MET A 296 -16.62 -9.08 24.78
CA MET A 296 -16.95 -9.94 25.92
C MET A 296 -15.71 -10.47 26.63
N VAL A 297 -14.67 -10.87 25.89
CA VAL A 297 -13.40 -11.35 26.48
C VAL A 297 -12.67 -10.21 27.19
N ILE A 298 -12.58 -9.03 26.58
CA ILE A 298 -11.98 -7.83 27.22
C ILE A 298 -12.70 -7.51 28.53
N ASN A 299 -14.04 -7.43 28.51
CA ASN A 299 -14.79 -7.13 29.73
C ASN A 299 -14.66 -8.23 30.79
N ARG A 300 -14.61 -9.51 30.43
CA ARG A 300 -14.35 -10.58 31.41
C ARG A 300 -12.99 -10.41 32.08
N PHE A 301 -11.94 -10.14 31.29
CA PHE A 301 -10.62 -9.84 31.82
C PHE A 301 -10.63 -8.64 32.77
N LEU A 302 -11.28 -7.53 32.39
CA LEU A 302 -11.33 -6.32 33.22
C LEU A 302 -11.98 -6.57 34.58
N PHE A 303 -13.09 -7.32 34.64
CA PHE A 303 -13.75 -7.65 35.91
C PHE A 303 -12.93 -8.63 36.77
N ASP A 304 -12.15 -9.52 36.15
CA ASP A 304 -11.34 -10.55 36.81
C ASP A 304 -10.04 -10.01 37.44
N ILE A 305 -9.65 -8.78 37.11
CA ILE A 305 -8.47 -8.10 37.70
C ILE A 305 -8.85 -7.07 38.78
N VAL A 306 -10.14 -6.98 39.14
CA VAL A 306 -10.61 -6.11 40.22
C VAL A 306 -10.45 -6.82 41.56
N ASP A 307 -9.91 -6.12 42.55
CA ASP A 307 -9.93 -6.55 43.95
C ASP A 307 -11.32 -6.24 44.55
N PRO A 308 -12.09 -7.26 44.97
CA PRO A 308 -13.44 -7.06 45.51
C PRO A 308 -13.49 -6.22 46.79
N LEU A 309 -12.41 -6.15 47.58
CA LEU A 309 -12.37 -5.39 48.83
C LEU A 309 -12.08 -3.91 48.58
N LEU A 310 -11.19 -3.63 47.64
CA LEU A 310 -10.80 -2.25 47.30
C LEU A 310 -11.74 -1.65 46.25
N GLU A 311 -12.54 -2.46 45.54
CA GLU A 311 -13.36 -2.06 44.40
C GLU A 311 -12.52 -1.37 43.30
N GLN A 312 -11.23 -1.71 43.22
CA GLN A 312 -10.22 -1.14 42.31
C GLN A 312 -9.37 -2.23 41.68
N VAL A 313 -8.60 -1.90 40.65
CA VAL A 313 -7.66 -2.85 40.02
C VAL A 313 -6.67 -3.37 41.06
N THR A 314 -6.45 -4.69 41.07
CA THR A 314 -5.50 -5.33 42.00
C THR A 314 -4.08 -4.78 41.80
N GLU A 315 -3.35 -4.60 42.90
CA GLU A 315 -1.92 -4.24 42.86
C GLU A 315 -1.01 -5.45 42.56
N ASN A 316 -1.56 -6.67 42.58
CA ASN A 316 -0.81 -7.89 42.33
C ASN A 316 -0.53 -8.10 40.83
N SER A 317 0.66 -7.71 40.39
CA SER A 317 1.14 -7.86 39.01
C SER A 317 1.10 -9.32 38.52
N LEU A 318 1.43 -10.28 39.38
CA LEU A 318 1.41 -11.71 39.02
C LEU A 318 -0.01 -12.19 38.70
N LEU A 319 -1.01 -11.70 39.43
CA LEU A 319 -2.43 -12.00 39.17
C LEU A 319 -2.88 -11.41 37.84
N ILE A 320 -2.56 -10.13 37.56
CA ILE A 320 -2.89 -9.48 36.28
C ILE A 320 -2.26 -10.26 35.11
N GLY A 321 -0.97 -10.59 35.20
CA GLY A 321 -0.27 -11.37 34.17
C GLY A 321 -0.81 -12.79 34.00
N ALA A 322 -1.28 -13.44 35.06
CA ALA A 322 -1.94 -14.74 34.97
C ALA A 322 -3.31 -14.64 34.27
N LYS A 323 -4.13 -13.65 34.64
CA LYS A 323 -5.44 -13.39 34.01
C LYS A 323 -5.31 -12.96 32.56
N ALA A 324 -4.33 -12.12 32.23
CA ALA A 324 -4.08 -11.70 30.86
C ALA A 324 -3.76 -12.92 29.98
N ARG A 325 -2.90 -13.83 30.46
CA ARG A 325 -2.60 -15.08 29.75
C ARG A 325 -3.82 -15.97 29.62
N GLN A 326 -4.62 -16.11 30.68
CA GLN A 326 -5.86 -16.90 30.65
C GLN A 326 -6.83 -16.45 29.55
N TYR A 327 -7.00 -15.13 29.35
CA TYR A 327 -7.99 -14.58 28.42
C TYR A 327 -7.46 -14.34 27.01
N PHE A 328 -6.18 -13.97 26.86
CA PHE A 328 -5.64 -13.50 25.57
C PHE A 328 -4.58 -14.43 24.97
N GLN A 329 -4.09 -15.42 25.72
CA GLN A 329 -3.13 -16.41 25.24
C GLN A 329 -3.76 -17.80 25.26
N ALA A 330 -3.90 -18.42 24.09
CA ALA A 330 -4.33 -19.81 24.04
C ALA A 330 -3.25 -20.73 24.61
N ASN A 331 -3.62 -21.57 25.59
CA ASN A 331 -2.74 -22.58 26.15
C ASN A 331 -2.77 -23.82 25.26
N ARG A 332 -1.69 -24.03 24.50
CA ARG A 332 -1.56 -25.10 23.49
C ARG A 332 -0.56 -26.18 23.89
N SER A 333 -0.35 -26.35 25.20
CA SER A 333 0.55 -27.40 25.66
C SER A 333 -0.11 -28.77 25.51
N MET A 334 0.54 -29.65 24.73
CA MET A 334 0.24 -31.09 24.71
C MET A 334 0.94 -31.84 25.85
N ILE A 335 1.77 -31.15 26.64
CA ILE A 335 2.58 -31.72 27.71
C ILE A 335 2.21 -31.06 29.03
N ILE A 336 2.01 -31.88 30.06
CA ILE A 336 1.77 -31.43 31.42
C ILE A 336 3.01 -30.68 31.93
N ASN A 337 2.86 -29.43 32.39
CA ASN A 337 3.99 -28.66 32.89
C ASN A 337 4.34 -29.14 34.32
N PRO A 338 5.52 -29.75 34.56
CA PRO A 338 5.85 -30.28 35.88
C PRO A 338 5.98 -29.19 36.96
N ARG A 339 6.11 -27.91 36.57
CA ARG A 339 6.24 -26.76 37.48
C ARG A 339 4.90 -26.31 38.07
N ILE A 340 3.77 -26.69 37.47
CA ILE A 340 2.45 -26.36 38.00
C ILE A 340 2.12 -27.37 39.10
N LYS A 341 1.98 -26.88 40.34
CA LYS A 341 1.57 -27.70 41.49
C LYS A 341 0.06 -27.91 41.41
N ARG A 342 -0.37 -29.17 41.35
CA ARG A 342 -1.78 -29.54 41.21
C ARG A 342 -2.29 -30.14 42.51
N ASN A 343 -3.54 -29.87 42.84
CA ASN A 343 -4.21 -30.46 43.99
C ASN A 343 -4.80 -31.82 43.61
N ASN A 344 -4.72 -32.78 44.53
CA ASN A 344 -5.39 -34.08 44.35
C ASN A 344 -6.88 -33.91 44.61
N VAL A 345 -7.70 -34.41 43.68
CA VAL A 345 -9.15 -34.53 43.77
C VAL A 345 -9.47 -35.95 44.21
N THR A 346 -10.27 -36.09 45.27
CA THR A 346 -10.76 -37.38 45.76
C THR A 346 -11.94 -37.85 44.90
N MET A 347 -11.88 -39.08 44.40
CA MET A 347 -12.87 -39.65 43.49
C MET A 347 -13.75 -40.69 44.21
N GLN A 348 -15.00 -40.83 43.79
CA GLN A 348 -15.99 -41.72 44.40
C GLN A 348 -15.73 -43.20 44.02
N ALA A 349 -15.62 -44.07 45.03
CA ALA A 349 -15.38 -45.50 44.82
C ALA A 349 -16.61 -46.23 44.24
N ASP A 350 -17.82 -45.76 44.57
CA ASP A 350 -19.12 -46.32 44.17
C ASP A 350 -19.67 -45.72 42.86
N ALA A 351 -18.90 -44.89 42.18
CA ALA A 351 -19.21 -44.40 40.84
C ALA A 351 -19.14 -45.52 39.77
N PHE A 352 -19.65 -45.25 38.56
CA PHE A 352 -19.53 -46.18 37.44
C PHE A 352 -18.18 -46.01 36.73
N TRP A 353 -17.28 -46.97 36.87
CA TRP A 353 -15.96 -46.97 36.21
C TRP A 353 -15.97 -47.90 35.00
N TYR A 354 -15.60 -47.38 33.82
CA TYR A 354 -15.57 -48.15 32.56
C TYR A 354 -14.25 -47.92 31.82
N GLU A 355 -13.53 -49.00 31.49
CA GLU A 355 -12.26 -48.99 30.76
C GLU A 355 -12.42 -49.71 29.41
N ASP A 356 -12.06 -49.07 28.30
CA ASP A 356 -11.99 -49.67 26.97
C ASP A 356 -10.53 -49.90 26.58
N ASN A 357 -10.22 -51.08 26.02
CA ASN A 357 -8.86 -51.49 25.67
C ASN A 357 -8.49 -51.19 24.21
N ARG A 358 -9.43 -50.71 23.40
CA ARG A 358 -9.15 -50.31 22.00
C ARG A 358 -8.28 -49.05 21.98
N ARG A 359 -7.48 -48.88 20.94
CA ARG A 359 -6.67 -47.66 20.76
C ARG A 359 -7.46 -46.50 20.17
N ILE A 360 -8.34 -46.81 19.21
CA ILE A 360 -9.19 -45.83 18.55
C ILE A 360 -10.63 -46.30 18.71
N TYR A 361 -11.46 -45.54 19.40
CA TYR A 361 -12.84 -45.91 19.69
C TYR A 361 -13.71 -44.71 20.04
N GLN A 362 -15.03 -44.93 19.96
CA GLN A 362 -16.06 -43.98 20.35
C GLN A 362 -17.03 -44.63 21.35
N ILE A 363 -17.42 -43.86 22.35
CA ILE A 363 -18.43 -44.22 23.34
C ILE A 363 -19.51 -43.13 23.30
N SER A 364 -20.76 -43.53 23.13
CA SER A 364 -21.92 -42.63 23.26
C SER A 364 -22.87 -43.21 24.31
N ARG A 365 -23.32 -42.37 25.25
CA ARG A 365 -24.23 -42.76 26.33
C ARG A 365 -25.48 -41.88 26.34
N PRO A 366 -26.69 -42.45 26.14
CA PRO A 366 -27.93 -41.83 26.59
C PRO A 366 -27.99 -41.81 28.10
N GLU A 367 -28.35 -40.66 28.67
CA GLU A 367 -28.78 -40.45 30.06
C GLU A 367 -27.82 -41.03 31.14
N ILE A 368 -27.06 -40.13 31.78
CA ILE A 368 -26.11 -40.49 32.84
C ILE A 368 -26.82 -40.31 34.20
N ASP A 369 -27.37 -41.40 34.75
CA ASP A 369 -28.12 -41.39 36.02
C ASP A 369 -27.23 -41.36 37.29
N ARG A 370 -25.92 -41.63 37.13
CA ARG A 370 -24.93 -41.65 38.21
C ARG A 370 -23.55 -41.22 37.70
N THR A 371 -22.71 -40.69 38.58
CA THR A 371 -21.33 -40.30 38.27
C THR A 371 -20.62 -41.42 37.50
N THR A 372 -20.14 -41.11 36.30
CA THR A 372 -19.53 -42.07 35.38
C THR A 372 -18.12 -41.61 35.02
N HIS A 373 -17.15 -42.48 35.28
CA HIS A 373 -15.75 -42.27 34.93
C HIS A 373 -15.36 -43.22 33.78
N LEU A 374 -15.06 -42.62 32.62
CA LEU A 374 -14.51 -43.33 31.47
C LEU A 374 -12.98 -43.32 31.58
N MET A 375 -12.39 -44.50 31.72
CA MET A 375 -10.96 -44.69 31.90
C MET A 375 -10.28 -44.96 30.56
N ILE A 376 -9.25 -44.17 30.26
CA ILE A 376 -8.37 -44.36 29.11
C ILE A 376 -7.06 -44.94 29.61
N ARG A 377 -6.76 -46.18 29.22
CA ARG A 377 -5.55 -46.87 29.68
C ARG A 377 -4.32 -46.39 28.91
N LEU A 378 -3.40 -45.75 29.62
CA LEU A 378 -2.07 -45.42 29.11
C LEU A 378 -1.09 -46.54 29.45
N VAL A 379 -0.44 -47.12 28.44
CA VAL A 379 0.56 -48.18 28.59
C VAL A 379 1.89 -47.72 28.02
N SER A 380 3.00 -48.20 28.58
CA SER A 380 4.37 -47.83 28.20
C SER A 380 4.83 -48.47 26.88
N PHE A 381 4.01 -48.41 25.83
CA PHE A 381 4.37 -48.82 24.47
C PHE A 381 4.51 -47.58 23.58
N PRO A 382 5.43 -47.58 22.58
CA PRO A 382 5.60 -46.45 21.67
C PRO A 382 4.29 -46.01 20.99
N GLN A 383 3.44 -46.97 20.64
CA GLN A 383 2.14 -46.76 19.99
C GLN A 383 1.05 -46.14 20.89
N ASN A 384 1.35 -45.92 22.18
CA ASN A 384 0.41 -45.40 23.17
C ASN A 384 0.96 -44.15 23.89
N ARG A 385 1.92 -43.45 23.25
CA ARG A 385 2.57 -42.28 23.82
C ARG A 385 1.78 -40.99 23.66
N PHE A 386 0.81 -40.96 22.75
CA PHE A 386 -0.03 -39.79 22.51
C PHE A 386 -1.51 -40.20 22.53
N VAL A 387 -2.35 -39.33 23.11
CA VAL A 387 -3.79 -39.53 23.18
C VAL A 387 -4.48 -38.23 22.81
N ALA A 388 -5.33 -38.29 21.77
CA ALA A 388 -6.31 -37.25 21.48
C ALA A 388 -7.67 -37.69 22.02
N VAL A 389 -8.32 -36.79 22.76
CA VAL A 389 -9.64 -37.02 23.35
C VAL A 389 -10.57 -35.92 22.90
N GLU A 390 -11.72 -36.30 22.37
CA GLU A 390 -12.79 -35.36 22.03
C GLU A 390 -14.04 -35.71 22.83
N THR A 391 -14.65 -34.70 23.46
CA THR A 391 -15.93 -34.83 24.14
C THR A 391 -16.98 -33.93 23.51
N VAL A 392 -18.17 -34.48 23.32
CA VAL A 392 -19.34 -33.73 22.84
C VAL A 392 -20.38 -33.67 23.95
N ASN A 393 -20.94 -32.47 24.19
CA ASN A 393 -21.96 -32.17 25.20
C ASN A 393 -21.50 -32.30 26.67
N VAL A 394 -20.22 -32.06 26.96
CA VAL A 394 -19.70 -31.92 28.33
C VAL A 394 -19.73 -30.45 28.73
N GLN A 395 -20.32 -30.13 29.89
CA GLN A 395 -20.50 -28.74 30.36
C GLN A 395 -19.43 -28.30 31.38
N ASP A 396 -18.76 -29.25 32.03
CA ASP A 396 -17.78 -28.97 33.07
C ASP A 396 -16.42 -28.56 32.47
N GLN A 397 -15.79 -27.54 33.05
CA GLN A 397 -14.42 -27.13 32.66
C GLN A 397 -13.36 -28.12 33.18
N ASP A 398 -13.60 -28.75 34.33
CA ASP A 398 -12.76 -29.80 34.93
C ASP A 398 -13.31 -31.19 34.61
N TRP A 399 -13.16 -31.63 33.35
CA TRP A 399 -13.73 -32.89 32.86
C TRP A 399 -12.72 -34.02 32.62
N ILE A 400 -11.42 -33.72 32.62
CA ILE A 400 -10.35 -34.70 32.36
C ILE A 400 -9.37 -34.78 33.54
N PHE A 401 -9.10 -36.00 33.99
CA PHE A 401 -8.27 -36.27 35.17
C PHE A 401 -7.24 -37.36 34.90
N GLY A 402 -6.04 -37.19 35.45
CA GLY A 402 -4.96 -38.15 35.45
C GLY A 402 -4.86 -38.84 36.81
N CYS A 403 -4.80 -40.16 36.83
CA CYS A 403 -4.69 -40.92 38.07
C CYS A 403 -4.02 -42.27 37.87
N ASN A 404 -3.56 -42.86 38.97
CA ASN A 404 -2.96 -44.19 39.00
C ASN A 404 -3.99 -45.16 39.58
N ALA A 405 -4.74 -45.86 38.72
CA ALA A 405 -5.86 -46.72 39.09
C ALA A 405 -5.42 -48.04 39.76
N LYS A 406 -4.92 -47.93 41.00
CA LYS A 406 -4.38 -49.06 41.79
C LYS A 406 -5.41 -49.69 42.74
N ASN A 407 -6.48 -48.97 43.08
CA ASN A 407 -7.47 -49.43 44.04
C ASN A 407 -8.55 -50.25 43.35
N VAL A 408 -9.09 -51.24 44.06
CA VAL A 408 -10.17 -52.11 43.55
C VAL A 408 -11.40 -51.92 44.44
N HIS A 409 -12.55 -51.71 43.82
CA HIS A 409 -13.85 -51.73 44.50
C HIS A 409 -14.71 -52.79 43.83
N ASN A 410 -15.19 -53.77 44.61
CA ASN A 410 -15.81 -54.99 44.10
C ASN A 410 -14.93 -55.71 43.06
N SER A 411 -15.23 -55.58 41.76
CA SER A 411 -14.54 -56.26 40.66
C SER A 411 -13.85 -55.32 39.66
N TYR A 412 -13.92 -54.00 39.85
CA TYR A 412 -13.32 -53.02 38.94
C TYR A 412 -12.23 -52.18 39.63
N ARG A 413 -11.29 -51.71 38.82
CA ARG A 413 -10.26 -50.75 39.26
C ARG A 413 -10.84 -49.35 39.28
N TYR A 414 -10.45 -48.57 40.27
CA TYR A 414 -10.84 -47.16 40.36
C TYR A 414 -9.66 -46.32 40.86
N CYS A 415 -9.77 -45.01 40.66
CA CYS A 415 -8.84 -44.05 41.22
C CYS A 415 -9.39 -43.49 42.52
N LYS A 416 -8.60 -43.55 43.61
CA LYS A 416 -8.97 -42.89 44.88
C LYS A 416 -8.63 -41.39 44.83
N GLU A 417 -7.47 -41.07 44.28
CA GLU A 417 -6.97 -39.71 44.11
C GLU A 417 -6.62 -39.49 42.63
N ALA A 418 -6.98 -38.33 42.11
CA ALA A 418 -6.74 -37.93 40.73
C ALA A 418 -6.29 -36.47 40.66
N ILE A 419 -5.69 -36.09 39.53
CA ILE A 419 -5.15 -34.76 39.28
C ILE A 419 -5.89 -34.20 38.06
N SER A 420 -6.45 -32.97 38.15
CA SER A 420 -7.06 -32.34 36.98
C SER A 420 -6.03 -32.12 35.88
N LEU A 421 -6.40 -32.47 34.65
CA LEU A 421 -5.63 -32.28 33.43
C LEU A 421 -6.24 -31.20 32.52
N SER A 422 -7.20 -30.42 33.00
CA SER A 422 -7.88 -29.37 32.22
C SER A 422 -6.96 -28.24 31.74
N GLU A 423 -5.71 -28.23 32.17
CA GLU A 423 -4.65 -27.36 31.62
C GLU A 423 -4.13 -27.79 30.25
N LEU A 424 -4.39 -29.04 29.84
CA LEU A 424 -4.05 -29.55 28.51
C LEU A 424 -5.06 -29.03 27.51
N GLN A 425 -4.58 -28.68 26.31
CA GLN A 425 -5.33 -27.93 25.30
C GLN A 425 -6.77 -28.47 25.07
N PRO A 426 -7.81 -27.69 25.43
CA PRO A 426 -9.13 -27.85 24.86
C PRO A 426 -9.11 -27.18 23.49
N LEU A 427 -9.07 -27.97 22.41
CA LEU A 427 -9.36 -27.43 21.09
C LEU A 427 -10.89 -27.41 20.93
N ASP A 428 -11.50 -26.31 21.39
CA ASP A 428 -12.94 -26.16 21.39
C ASP A 428 -13.50 -26.10 19.96
N ARG A 429 -14.38 -27.06 19.63
CA ARG A 429 -15.12 -27.12 18.35
C ARG A 429 -16.26 -26.09 18.26
N LEU A 430 -16.28 -25.07 19.12
CA LEU A 430 -17.43 -24.16 19.27
C LEU A 430 -17.51 -23.17 18.09
N HIS A 431 -18.08 -23.64 16.99
CA HIS A 431 -18.65 -22.79 15.97
C HIS A 431 -19.99 -22.22 16.49
N PRO A 432 -20.22 -20.89 16.45
CA PRO A 432 -21.43 -20.26 16.98
C PRO A 432 -22.75 -20.62 16.27
N GLU A 433 -22.71 -21.43 15.20
CA GLU A 433 -23.90 -21.85 14.43
C GLU A 433 -24.39 -23.26 14.78
N PHE A 434 -23.60 -24.05 15.52
CA PHE A 434 -24.11 -25.28 16.11
C PHE A 434 -24.85 -24.90 17.39
N GLY A 435 -26.06 -24.38 17.20
CA GLY A 435 -27.07 -24.27 18.24
C GLY A 435 -27.20 -25.60 18.98
N LYS A 436 -27.57 -25.50 20.26
CA LYS A 436 -27.89 -26.62 21.15
C LYS A 436 -28.48 -27.79 20.34
N LYS A 437 -27.73 -28.90 20.21
CA LYS A 437 -28.33 -30.14 19.73
C LYS A 437 -29.40 -30.53 20.76
N GLU A 438 -30.66 -30.50 20.35
CA GLU A 438 -31.75 -31.09 21.11
C GLU A 438 -31.54 -32.62 21.16
N ALA A 439 -31.64 -33.17 22.38
CA ALA A 439 -31.27 -34.55 22.78
C ALA A 439 -29.75 -34.86 22.75
N ALA A 440 -29.02 -34.39 23.76
CA ALA A 440 -27.57 -34.45 23.83
C ALA A 440 -27.05 -35.71 24.56
N HIS A 441 -26.83 -36.82 23.85
CA HIS A 441 -25.96 -37.90 24.36
C HIS A 441 -24.56 -37.35 24.64
N VAL A 442 -23.96 -37.72 25.76
CA VAL A 442 -22.53 -37.44 26.01
C VAL A 442 -21.73 -38.45 25.18
N THR A 443 -20.88 -37.92 24.29
CA THR A 443 -20.03 -38.74 23.41
C THR A 443 -18.56 -38.48 23.71
N LEU A 444 -17.78 -39.55 23.83
CA LEU A 444 -16.34 -39.53 24.00
C LEU A 444 -15.69 -40.26 22.82
N ASN A 445 -14.79 -39.56 22.11
CA ASN A 445 -13.94 -40.15 21.09
C ASN A 445 -12.50 -40.17 21.60
N VAL A 446 -11.82 -41.30 21.41
CA VAL A 446 -10.45 -41.51 21.87
C VAL A 446 -9.61 -42.04 20.72
N ASP A 447 -8.45 -41.43 20.49
CA ASP A 447 -7.44 -41.84 19.51
C ASP A 447 -6.07 -41.91 20.20
N ILE A 448 -5.62 -43.13 20.48
CA ILE A 448 -4.33 -43.46 21.06
C ILE A 448 -3.39 -43.89 19.92
N ASN A 449 -2.28 -43.17 19.76
CA ASN A 449 -1.33 -43.43 18.69
C ASN A 449 0.12 -43.12 19.08
N ASP A 450 1.04 -43.49 18.17
CA ASP A 450 2.39 -42.93 18.18
C ASP A 450 2.34 -41.54 17.52
N HIS A 451 2.77 -40.51 18.24
CA HIS A 451 2.74 -39.13 17.75
C HIS A 451 3.45 -39.00 16.39
N ALA A 452 4.57 -39.71 16.21
CA ALA A 452 5.33 -39.68 14.97
C ALA A 452 4.55 -40.24 13.77
N SER A 453 3.62 -41.18 13.97
CA SER A 453 2.79 -41.74 12.90
C SER A 453 1.69 -40.80 12.41
N ARG A 454 1.35 -39.77 13.20
CA ARG A 454 0.36 -38.74 12.85
C ARG A 454 0.99 -37.45 12.33
N GLN A 455 2.32 -37.35 12.36
CA GLN A 455 3.08 -36.25 11.79
C GLN A 455 3.46 -36.53 10.34
N ILE A 456 3.06 -35.63 9.44
CA ILE A 456 3.30 -35.76 8.01
C ILE A 456 4.11 -34.56 7.54
N ASN A 457 5.31 -34.80 7.03
CA ASN A 457 6.08 -33.77 6.35
C ASN A 457 5.51 -33.57 4.94
N VAL A 458 4.96 -32.38 4.70
CA VAL A 458 4.32 -32.02 3.41
C VAL A 458 5.36 -31.35 2.51
N GLN A 459 5.60 -31.95 1.35
CA GLN A 459 6.32 -31.28 0.26
C GLN A 459 5.38 -30.28 -0.41
N LEU A 460 5.68 -28.99 -0.31
CA LEU A 460 4.82 -27.94 -0.85
C LEU A 460 4.89 -27.92 -2.38
N PRO A 461 3.75 -27.67 -3.07
CA PRO A 461 3.73 -27.56 -4.51
C PRO A 461 4.58 -26.36 -4.96
N SER A 462 5.26 -26.53 -6.10
CA SER A 462 6.03 -25.45 -6.71
C SER A 462 5.14 -24.28 -7.12
N ASP A 463 5.74 -23.11 -7.25
CA ASP A 463 5.05 -21.87 -7.59
C ASP A 463 4.33 -21.92 -8.95
N TYR A 464 4.81 -22.78 -9.85
CA TYR A 464 4.28 -23.00 -11.20
C TYR A 464 3.37 -24.22 -11.31
N SER A 465 3.10 -24.93 -10.21
CA SER A 465 2.23 -26.10 -10.21
C SER A 465 0.76 -25.67 -10.35
N PHE A 466 0.04 -26.26 -11.30
CA PHE A 466 -1.39 -26.05 -11.47
C PHE A 466 -2.13 -27.32 -11.06
N GLY A 467 -2.88 -27.28 -9.94
CA GLY A 467 -3.71 -28.40 -9.49
C GLY A 467 -3.61 -28.69 -7.99
N LYS A 468 -4.40 -29.67 -7.55
CA LYS A 468 -4.34 -30.21 -6.18
C LYS A 468 -3.25 -31.28 -6.12
N GLN A 469 -2.31 -31.13 -5.20
CA GLN A 469 -1.36 -32.18 -4.81
C GLN A 469 -1.94 -32.97 -3.64
N MET A 470 -2.04 -34.29 -3.80
CA MET A 470 -2.55 -35.17 -2.74
C MET A 470 -1.50 -35.34 -1.63
N ILE A 471 -1.91 -35.16 -0.37
CA ILE A 471 -1.09 -35.44 0.81
C ILE A 471 -1.48 -36.80 1.38
N ILE A 472 -2.77 -36.99 1.66
CA ILE A 472 -3.36 -38.25 2.11
C ILE A 472 -4.55 -38.57 1.21
N THR A 473 -4.58 -39.76 0.64
CA THR A 473 -5.71 -40.24 -0.17
C THR A 473 -6.92 -40.56 0.71
N GLU A 474 -6.70 -41.28 1.81
CA GLU A 474 -7.72 -41.62 2.79
C GLU A 474 -7.09 -41.76 4.18
N THR A 475 -7.66 -41.07 5.18
CA THR A 475 -7.20 -41.16 6.58
C THR A 475 -7.62 -42.48 7.24
N GLU A 476 -6.96 -42.84 8.34
CA GLU A 476 -7.36 -44.02 9.10
C GLU A 476 -8.77 -43.88 9.68
N ALA A 477 -9.52 -44.99 9.73
CA ALA A 477 -10.87 -45.02 10.28
C ALA A 477 -10.88 -44.62 11.76
N ASN A 478 -11.84 -43.79 12.15
CA ASN A 478 -12.01 -43.24 13.50
C ASN A 478 -10.85 -42.36 14.01
N SER A 479 -9.88 -41.99 13.15
CA SER A 479 -8.78 -41.09 13.55
C SER A 479 -9.30 -39.69 13.90
N LEU A 480 -8.75 -39.11 14.96
CA LEU A 480 -9.15 -37.78 15.44
C LEU A 480 -8.14 -36.70 15.09
N TYR A 481 -6.87 -37.07 14.93
CA TYR A 481 -5.76 -36.12 14.95
C TYR A 481 -4.72 -36.40 13.87
N TYR A 482 -4.33 -35.35 13.15
CA TYR A 482 -3.15 -35.33 12.28
C TYR A 482 -2.40 -34.01 12.42
N GLU A 483 -1.08 -34.04 12.22
CA GLU A 483 -0.23 -32.84 12.19
C GLU A 483 0.52 -32.79 10.86
N LEU A 484 0.27 -31.74 10.08
CA LEU A 484 0.97 -31.50 8.82
C LEU A 484 2.12 -30.52 9.08
N LEU A 485 3.35 -30.89 8.73
CA LEU A 485 4.55 -30.06 8.85
C LEU A 485 4.89 -29.47 7.48
N LEU A 486 4.97 -28.15 7.39
CA LEU A 486 5.22 -27.39 6.17
C LEU A 486 6.60 -26.70 6.28
N PRO A 487 7.71 -27.39 5.92
CA PRO A 487 9.07 -26.86 6.11
C PRO A 487 9.37 -25.62 5.27
N ASP A 488 8.93 -25.57 4.01
CA ASP A 488 9.29 -24.48 3.07
C ASP A 488 8.30 -23.30 3.09
N PHE A 489 7.39 -23.26 4.08
CA PHE A 489 6.40 -22.19 4.23
C PHE A 489 6.90 -21.17 5.25
N GLY A 490 7.62 -20.15 4.79
CA GLY A 490 8.37 -19.24 5.65
C GLY A 490 8.14 -17.75 5.39
N ALA A 491 7.60 -17.37 4.24
CA ALA A 491 7.50 -15.97 3.82
C ALA A 491 6.06 -15.52 3.58
N ILE A 492 5.74 -14.27 3.92
CA ILE A 492 4.38 -13.71 3.90
C ILE A 492 3.73 -13.68 2.51
N HIS A 493 4.54 -13.60 1.45
CA HIS A 493 4.06 -13.58 0.07
C HIS A 493 3.67 -14.98 -0.43
N GLN A 494 4.06 -16.06 0.26
CA GLN A 494 3.63 -17.42 -0.05
C GLN A 494 2.18 -17.63 0.41
N ALA A 495 1.40 -18.33 -0.40
CA ALA A 495 0.03 -18.70 -0.04
C ALA A 495 -0.39 -20.01 -0.71
N TYR A 496 -1.15 -20.81 0.03
CA TYR A 496 -1.63 -22.14 -0.36
C TYR A 496 -3.10 -22.32 0.03
N LEU A 497 -3.75 -23.34 -0.53
CA LEU A 497 -5.10 -23.77 -0.16
C LEU A 497 -5.03 -25.20 0.35
N LEU A 498 -5.54 -25.42 1.55
CA LEU A 498 -5.68 -26.75 2.13
C LEU A 498 -7.12 -27.23 1.97
N TYR A 499 -7.28 -28.42 1.41
CA TYR A 499 -8.55 -29.11 1.24
C TYR A 499 -8.60 -30.30 2.18
N VAL A 500 -9.69 -30.40 2.93
CA VAL A 500 -10.04 -31.56 3.75
C VAL A 500 -11.44 -31.96 3.31
N GLU A 501 -11.52 -33.02 2.51
CA GLU A 501 -12.74 -33.45 1.84
C GLU A 501 -13.11 -34.87 2.33
N PRO A 502 -14.38 -35.15 2.65
CA PRO A 502 -14.79 -36.49 3.07
C PRO A 502 -14.51 -37.49 1.94
N SER A 503 -14.01 -38.66 2.31
CA SER A 503 -13.78 -39.76 1.36
C SER A 503 -15.11 -40.37 0.90
N ALA A 504 -15.06 -41.27 -0.08
CA ALA A 504 -16.23 -42.03 -0.50
C ALA A 504 -16.75 -43.02 0.57
N SER A 505 -15.95 -43.34 1.59
CA SER A 505 -16.33 -44.26 2.67
C SER A 505 -17.03 -43.54 3.84
N CYS A 506 -17.08 -42.21 3.83
CA CYS A 506 -17.85 -41.41 4.79
C CYS A 506 -19.36 -41.58 4.55
N GLN A 507 -20.04 -42.29 5.46
CA GLN A 507 -21.48 -42.51 5.42
C GLN A 507 -22.29 -41.47 6.23
N ALA A 508 -21.63 -40.59 6.98
CA ALA A 508 -22.30 -39.59 7.81
C ALA A 508 -22.91 -38.47 6.94
N THR A 509 -24.17 -38.14 7.21
CA THR A 509 -24.89 -37.04 6.52
C THR A 509 -24.35 -35.66 6.90
N SER A 510 -23.79 -35.55 8.10
CA SER A 510 -23.11 -34.36 8.60
C SER A 510 -21.78 -34.76 9.23
N TYR A 511 -20.70 -34.06 8.86
CA TYR A 511 -19.39 -34.20 9.48
C TYR A 511 -18.85 -32.83 9.91
N HIS A 512 -17.89 -32.85 10.83
CA HIS A 512 -17.17 -31.66 11.27
C HIS A 512 -15.66 -31.93 11.42
N ALA A 513 -14.85 -31.29 10.58
CA ALA A 513 -13.41 -31.26 10.73
C ALA A 513 -12.93 -29.81 10.95
N SER A 514 -11.81 -29.65 11.63
CA SER A 514 -11.19 -28.34 11.86
C SER A 514 -9.70 -28.39 11.61
N ALA A 515 -9.15 -27.27 11.17
CA ALA A 515 -7.72 -27.08 10.96
C ALA A 515 -7.25 -25.81 11.66
N GLU A 516 -6.14 -25.91 12.37
CA GLU A 516 -5.45 -24.81 13.02
C GLU A 516 -4.06 -24.65 12.41
N LEU A 517 -3.73 -23.45 11.92
CA LEU A 517 -2.39 -23.09 11.48
C LEU A 517 -1.58 -22.56 12.65
N HIS A 518 -0.47 -23.22 12.97
CA HIS A 518 0.48 -22.81 13.99
C HIS A 518 1.79 -22.31 13.37
N VAL A 519 2.20 -21.11 13.77
CA VAL A 519 3.41 -20.43 13.30
C VAL A 519 4.40 -20.30 14.48
N PRO A 520 5.52 -21.05 14.50
CA PRO A 520 6.40 -21.13 15.68
C PRO A 520 7.00 -19.78 16.12
N TRP A 521 7.46 -18.98 15.16
CA TRP A 521 8.08 -17.67 15.41
C TRP A 521 7.05 -16.55 15.68
N ALA A 522 5.76 -16.81 15.47
CA ALA A 522 4.69 -15.83 15.64
C ALA A 522 3.62 -16.40 16.59
N LYS A 523 3.97 -16.49 17.88
CA LYS A 523 3.06 -16.95 18.93
C LYS A 523 1.77 -16.12 18.93
N ASN A 524 0.62 -16.77 19.13
CA ASN A 524 -0.70 -16.13 19.13
C ASN A 524 -1.08 -15.49 17.78
N HIS A 525 -0.55 -15.99 16.66
CA HIS A 525 -0.98 -15.61 15.30
C HIS A 525 -1.71 -16.74 14.59
N GLU A 526 -2.26 -17.69 15.35
CA GLU A 526 -2.90 -18.88 14.83
C GLU A 526 -4.23 -18.54 14.15
N TYR A 527 -4.56 -19.36 13.16
CA TYR A 527 -5.70 -19.17 12.30
C TYR A 527 -6.48 -20.49 12.18
N TYR A 528 -7.79 -20.42 12.41
CA TYR A 528 -8.68 -21.58 12.39
C TYR A 528 -9.54 -21.61 11.13
N HIS A 529 -9.83 -22.81 10.67
CA HIS A 529 -10.82 -23.04 9.63
C HIS A 529 -11.60 -24.32 9.93
N TYR A 530 -12.89 -24.30 9.61
CA TYR A 530 -13.78 -25.44 9.81
C TYR A 530 -14.26 -25.94 8.46
N PHE A 531 -14.30 -27.26 8.33
CA PHE A 531 -14.80 -28.00 7.18
C PHE A 531 -16.06 -28.75 7.61
N THR A 532 -17.17 -28.45 6.95
CA THR A 532 -18.46 -29.08 7.23
C THR A 532 -19.19 -29.36 5.93
N HIS A 533 -20.28 -30.12 6.01
CA HIS A 533 -21.17 -30.34 4.88
C HIS A 533 -21.69 -29.03 4.24
N LEU A 534 -21.82 -27.95 5.02
CA LEU A 534 -22.20 -26.61 4.55
C LEU A 534 -20.99 -25.77 4.10
N LYS A 535 -19.84 -25.94 4.74
CA LYS A 535 -18.62 -25.16 4.49
C LYS A 535 -17.52 -26.06 3.90
N LYS A 536 -17.60 -26.28 2.59
CA LYS A 536 -16.61 -27.07 1.81
C LYS A 536 -15.46 -26.23 1.24
N SER A 537 -15.43 -24.93 1.50
CA SER A 537 -14.36 -24.05 1.02
C SER A 537 -13.02 -24.44 1.62
N PRO A 538 -11.91 -24.42 0.85
CA PRO A 538 -10.59 -24.73 1.38
C PRO A 538 -10.16 -23.72 2.44
N MET A 539 -9.29 -24.15 3.35
CA MET A 539 -8.60 -23.26 4.27
C MET A 539 -7.53 -22.48 3.50
N LYS A 540 -7.57 -21.16 3.61
CA LYS A 540 -6.56 -20.27 3.02
C LYS A 540 -5.35 -20.22 3.94
N LEU A 541 -4.23 -20.80 3.50
CA LEU A 541 -2.97 -20.78 4.22
C LEU A 541 -2.16 -19.55 3.80
N ARG A 542 -1.91 -18.65 4.75
CA ARG A 542 -1.08 -17.46 4.62
C ARG A 542 -0.45 -17.13 5.96
N LEU A 543 0.73 -16.52 5.93
CA LEU A 543 1.39 -16.03 7.14
C LEU A 543 1.01 -14.58 7.41
N TYR A 544 1.15 -14.15 8.67
CA TYR A 544 1.00 -12.75 9.08
C TYR A 544 2.34 -12.09 9.47
N LYS A 545 3.36 -12.92 9.68
CA LYS A 545 4.75 -12.54 9.96
C LYS A 545 5.66 -13.60 9.33
N SER A 546 6.61 -13.20 8.50
CA SER A 546 7.59 -14.12 7.92
C SER A 546 8.58 -14.60 8.99
N ASN A 547 9.22 -15.75 8.74
CA ASN A 547 10.22 -16.30 9.64
C ASN A 547 11.47 -15.40 9.68
N PRO A 548 11.80 -14.79 10.84
CA PRO A 548 12.93 -13.88 10.95
C PRO A 548 14.28 -14.47 10.51
N ASN A 549 14.49 -15.77 10.72
CA ASN A 549 15.74 -16.45 10.34
C ASN A 549 15.87 -16.53 8.82
N ILE A 550 14.78 -16.86 8.11
CA ILE A 550 14.74 -16.87 6.64
C ILE A 550 15.02 -15.48 6.08
N LEU A 551 14.47 -14.42 6.69
CA LEU A 551 14.74 -13.04 6.26
C LEU A 551 16.21 -12.61 6.47
N ARG A 552 16.91 -13.27 7.41
CA ARG A 552 18.33 -13.06 7.70
C ARG A 552 19.26 -14.00 6.92
N GLY A 553 18.71 -14.95 6.16
CA GLY A 553 19.49 -15.97 5.45
C GLY A 553 20.09 -17.05 6.36
N ILE A 554 19.48 -17.26 7.54
CA ILE A 554 19.89 -18.27 8.52
C ILE A 554 18.98 -19.49 8.36
N GLU A 555 19.54 -20.70 8.37
CA GLU A 555 18.76 -21.94 8.38
C GLU A 555 17.85 -21.98 9.62
N SER A 556 16.61 -22.40 9.41
CA SER A 556 15.59 -22.47 10.46
C SER A 556 15.08 -23.88 10.63
N ASP A 557 15.27 -24.45 11.82
CA ASP A 557 14.65 -25.72 12.20
C ASP A 557 13.15 -25.58 12.54
N GLU A 558 12.67 -24.35 12.71
CA GLU A 558 11.27 -24.07 12.98
C GLU A 558 10.40 -24.25 11.73
N LYS A 559 9.41 -25.14 11.81
CA LYS A 559 8.50 -25.50 10.71
C LYS A 559 7.08 -25.06 11.04
N VAL A 560 6.38 -24.48 10.07
CA VAL A 560 4.95 -24.20 10.19
C VAL A 560 4.19 -25.51 10.29
N LYS A 561 3.17 -25.55 11.15
CA LYS A 561 2.41 -26.76 11.43
C LYS A 561 0.93 -26.52 11.25
N ILE A 562 0.20 -27.52 10.77
CA ILE A 562 -1.26 -27.51 10.72
C ILE A 562 -1.76 -28.68 11.55
N THR A 563 -2.50 -28.37 12.60
CA THR A 563 -3.18 -29.37 13.41
C THR A 563 -4.58 -29.59 12.86
N LEU A 564 -4.86 -30.83 12.47
CA LEU A 564 -6.15 -31.26 11.97
C LEU A 564 -6.88 -32.04 13.06
N LEU A 565 -8.11 -31.62 13.35
CA LEU A 565 -9.08 -32.47 14.06
C LEU A 565 -10.13 -32.96 13.09
N LEU A 566 -10.24 -34.29 12.99
CA LEU A 566 -11.15 -34.96 12.08
C LEU A 566 -12.40 -35.48 12.81
N ASP A 567 -13.46 -35.69 12.05
CA ASP A 567 -14.67 -36.35 12.55
C ASP A 567 -14.43 -37.87 12.53
N PRO A 568 -14.46 -38.58 13.67
CA PRO A 568 -14.20 -40.01 13.69
C PRO A 568 -15.25 -40.82 12.91
N GLN A 569 -16.45 -40.27 12.67
CA GLN A 569 -17.50 -40.93 11.88
C GLN A 569 -17.18 -40.99 10.38
N CYS A 570 -16.14 -40.31 9.92
CA CYS A 570 -15.74 -40.25 8.51
C CYS A 570 -14.23 -40.37 8.33
N THR A 571 -13.82 -40.85 7.16
CA THR A 571 -12.43 -40.68 6.69
C THR A 571 -12.37 -39.53 5.70
N PHE A 572 -11.19 -38.93 5.57
CA PHE A 572 -10.98 -37.72 4.78
C PHE A 572 -9.84 -37.93 3.78
N SER A 573 -9.94 -37.24 2.66
CA SER A 573 -8.83 -37.00 1.75
C SER A 573 -8.29 -35.60 2.00
N ILE A 574 -6.96 -35.49 2.04
CA ILE A 574 -6.26 -34.24 2.36
C ILE A 574 -5.37 -33.88 1.17
N SER A 575 -5.56 -32.68 0.63
CA SER A 575 -4.78 -32.17 -0.50
C SER A 575 -4.44 -30.69 -0.33
N ILE A 576 -3.38 -30.26 -1.00
CA ILE A 576 -2.88 -28.87 -0.96
C ILE A 576 -2.67 -28.36 -2.37
N SER A 577 -2.92 -27.08 -2.61
CA SER A 577 -2.59 -26.42 -3.88
C SER A 577 -1.96 -25.05 -3.66
N THR A 578 -1.21 -24.57 -4.64
CA THR A 578 -0.71 -23.19 -4.65
C THR A 578 -1.84 -22.20 -4.95
N SER A 579 -1.81 -21.03 -4.31
CA SER A 579 -2.80 -19.98 -4.53
C SER A 579 -2.17 -18.73 -5.15
N TRP A 580 -2.03 -18.71 -6.46
CA TRP A 580 -1.46 -17.56 -7.18
C TRP A 580 -2.21 -16.24 -6.88
N TYR A 581 -3.54 -16.29 -6.75
CA TYR A 581 -4.37 -15.11 -6.48
C TYR A 581 -4.24 -14.60 -5.04
N LEU A 582 -4.01 -15.47 -4.04
CA LEU A 582 -3.70 -15.03 -2.68
C LEU A 582 -2.27 -14.50 -2.57
N ARG A 583 -1.32 -15.04 -3.33
CA ARG A 583 0.08 -14.55 -3.35
C ARG A 583 0.16 -13.09 -3.83
N ILE A 584 -0.44 -12.78 -4.97
CA ILE A 584 -0.51 -11.38 -5.46
C ILE A 584 -1.32 -10.47 -4.52
N ALA A 585 -2.30 -11.01 -3.78
CA ALA A 585 -3.01 -10.27 -2.75
C ALA A 585 -2.08 -9.95 -1.56
N GLN A 586 -1.25 -10.89 -1.12
CA GLN A 586 -0.23 -10.63 -0.10
C GLN A 586 0.82 -9.63 -0.57
N LEU A 587 1.23 -9.70 -1.84
CA LEU A 587 2.17 -8.74 -2.42
C LEU A 587 1.60 -7.32 -2.43
N SER A 588 0.37 -7.15 -2.93
CA SER A 588 -0.30 -5.85 -2.91
C SER A 588 -0.51 -5.35 -1.48
N ARG A 589 -0.97 -6.20 -0.55
CA ARG A 589 -1.22 -5.79 0.84
C ARG A 589 0.03 -5.26 1.56
N ASN A 590 1.16 -5.94 1.43
CA ASN A 590 2.35 -5.62 2.23
C ASN A 590 3.33 -4.67 1.52
N TYR A 591 3.29 -4.57 0.19
CA TYR A 591 4.28 -3.81 -0.59
C TYR A 591 3.72 -2.64 -1.41
N THR A 592 2.41 -2.36 -1.37
CA THR A 592 1.84 -1.14 -1.98
C THR A 592 2.58 0.15 -1.60
N PRO A 593 3.00 0.38 -0.33
CA PRO A 593 3.70 1.61 0.05
C PRO A 593 4.98 1.90 -0.76
N VAL A 594 5.61 0.85 -1.31
CA VAL A 594 6.85 0.97 -2.10
C VAL A 594 6.61 1.52 -3.52
N LEU A 595 5.38 1.46 -4.03
CA LEU A 595 5.10 1.87 -5.41
C LEU A 595 5.29 3.37 -5.63
N VAL A 596 4.92 4.21 -4.66
CA VAL A 596 5.03 5.67 -4.76
C VAL A 596 6.48 6.16 -4.93
N PRO A 597 7.46 5.76 -4.08
CA PRO A 597 8.85 6.15 -4.29
C PRO A 597 9.44 5.58 -5.59
N TYR A 598 8.98 4.41 -6.05
CA TYR A 598 9.45 3.85 -7.31
C TYR A 598 8.93 4.65 -8.51
N VAL A 599 7.67 5.10 -8.49
CA VAL A 599 7.13 6.03 -9.49
C VAL A 599 7.95 7.32 -9.50
N ALA A 600 8.25 7.90 -8.33
CA ALA A 600 9.11 9.09 -8.21
C ALA A 600 10.48 8.90 -8.84
N ALA A 601 11.17 7.79 -8.56
CA ALA A 601 12.47 7.48 -9.15
C ALA A 601 12.40 7.33 -10.68
N ILE A 602 11.36 6.68 -11.21
CA ILE A 602 11.17 6.52 -12.65
C ILE A 602 10.93 7.89 -13.32
N ILE A 603 10.20 8.81 -12.68
CA ILE A 603 10.02 10.18 -13.19
C ILE A 603 11.39 10.90 -13.31
N LEU A 604 12.30 10.72 -12.35
CA LEU A 604 13.65 11.28 -12.43
C LEU A 604 14.46 10.67 -13.58
N LEU A 605 14.33 9.36 -13.83
CA LEU A 605 15.00 8.69 -14.96
C LEU A 605 14.44 9.15 -16.31
N VAL A 606 13.13 9.41 -16.39
CA VAL A 606 12.49 10.01 -17.57
C VAL A 606 13.07 11.40 -17.86
N LEU A 607 13.18 12.25 -16.84
CA LEU A 607 13.78 13.57 -16.99
C LEU A 607 15.26 13.48 -17.42
N ARG A 608 16.01 12.52 -16.86
CA ARG A 608 17.39 12.25 -17.27
C ARG A 608 17.49 11.93 -18.77
N THR A 609 16.62 11.05 -19.27
CA THR A 609 16.59 10.71 -20.71
C THR A 609 16.31 11.95 -21.55
N ASN A 610 15.37 12.80 -21.12
CA ASN A 610 15.05 14.04 -21.84
C ASN A 610 16.23 15.02 -21.85
N ILE A 611 16.95 15.18 -20.74
CA ILE A 611 18.14 16.04 -20.67
C ILE A 611 19.27 15.52 -21.58
N LEU A 612 19.53 14.21 -21.57
CA LEU A 612 20.55 13.62 -22.45
C LEU A 612 20.19 13.77 -23.93
N LYS A 613 18.91 13.58 -24.29
CA LYS A 613 18.45 13.79 -25.67
C LYS A 613 18.48 15.24 -26.10
N LEU A 614 18.22 16.17 -25.18
CA LEU A 614 18.36 17.59 -25.45
C LEU A 614 19.82 17.98 -25.72
N LYS A 615 20.78 17.37 -25.03
CA LYS A 615 22.21 17.54 -25.30
C LYS A 615 22.61 16.97 -26.67
N ASP A 616 22.26 15.73 -26.95
CA ASP A 616 22.75 15.01 -28.15
C ASP A 616 22.04 15.46 -29.43
N ASN A 617 20.72 15.60 -29.38
CA ASN A 617 19.87 15.78 -30.56
C ASN A 617 19.13 17.12 -30.59
N LYS A 618 19.30 17.97 -29.56
CA LYS A 618 18.56 19.24 -29.41
C LYS A 618 17.04 19.09 -29.33
N ASP A 619 16.56 17.87 -29.05
CA ASP A 619 15.15 17.49 -29.00
C ASP A 619 14.77 16.81 -27.67
N CYS A 620 13.54 17.07 -27.21
CA CYS A 620 12.91 16.42 -26.07
C CYS A 620 11.85 15.42 -26.55
N ILE A 621 11.96 14.17 -26.09
CA ILE A 621 11.03 13.11 -26.47
C ILE A 621 9.79 13.10 -25.57
N SER A 622 8.69 12.56 -26.10
CA SER A 622 7.46 12.43 -25.31
C SER A 622 7.67 11.55 -24.09
N ILE A 623 6.88 11.77 -23.03
CA ILE A 623 7.01 10.98 -21.80
C ILE A 623 6.83 9.48 -22.03
N HIS A 624 5.93 9.09 -22.94
CA HIS A 624 5.71 7.69 -23.31
C HIS A 624 6.94 7.09 -24.00
N SER A 625 7.59 7.86 -24.89
CA SER A 625 8.84 7.47 -25.54
C SER A 625 10.00 7.39 -24.52
N ALA A 626 10.06 8.32 -23.57
CA ALA A 626 11.06 8.32 -22.51
C ALA A 626 10.91 7.11 -21.58
N LEU A 627 9.69 6.70 -21.26
CA LEU A 627 9.41 5.48 -20.48
C LEU A 627 9.86 4.19 -21.20
N MET A 628 10.01 4.23 -22.52
CA MET A 628 10.53 3.12 -23.32
C MET A 628 12.05 3.14 -23.50
N SER A 629 12.73 4.19 -23.04
CA SER A 629 14.18 4.35 -23.24
C SER A 629 15.00 3.35 -22.42
N GLU A 630 16.19 2.99 -22.91
CA GLU A 630 17.11 2.07 -22.22
C GLU A 630 17.43 2.52 -20.79
N GLY A 631 17.55 3.83 -20.55
CA GLY A 631 17.88 4.40 -19.23
C GLY A 631 16.80 4.21 -18.15
N VAL A 632 15.57 3.83 -18.53
CA VAL A 632 14.43 3.59 -17.61
C VAL A 632 14.22 2.11 -17.33
N LYS A 633 14.88 1.21 -18.07
CA LYS A 633 14.72 -0.23 -17.88
C LYS A 633 15.26 -0.69 -16.52
N PRO A 634 14.64 -1.71 -15.89
CA PRO A 634 14.94 -2.11 -14.52
C PRO A 634 16.39 -2.55 -14.32
N TYR A 635 17.00 -3.22 -15.30
CA TYR A 635 18.38 -3.70 -15.19
C TYR A 635 19.38 -2.56 -14.97
N TYR A 636 19.06 -1.35 -15.42
CA TYR A 636 19.90 -0.17 -15.19
C TYR A 636 19.69 0.34 -13.76
N ALA A 637 18.50 0.80 -13.39
CA ALA A 637 18.30 1.49 -12.11
C ALA A 637 18.19 0.55 -10.88
N VAL A 638 17.56 -0.62 -11.01
CA VAL A 638 17.29 -1.52 -9.88
C VAL A 638 18.57 -2.16 -9.35
N VAL A 639 19.54 -2.45 -10.23
CA VAL A 639 20.82 -3.04 -9.83
C VAL A 639 21.60 -2.07 -8.93
N PHE A 640 21.75 -0.81 -9.35
CA PHE A 640 22.39 0.21 -8.52
C PHE A 640 21.59 0.54 -7.27
N GLY A 641 20.25 0.55 -7.34
CA GLY A 641 19.39 0.70 -6.17
C GLY A 641 19.66 -0.36 -5.10
N ARG A 642 19.70 -1.64 -5.50
CA ARG A 642 20.00 -2.75 -4.59
C ARG A 642 21.42 -2.69 -4.03
N LEU A 643 22.42 -2.39 -4.87
CA LEU A 643 23.80 -2.22 -4.42
C LEU A 643 23.91 -1.09 -3.39
N THR A 644 23.24 0.03 -3.64
CA THR A 644 23.20 1.17 -2.73
C THR A 644 22.55 0.79 -1.40
N THR A 645 21.41 0.08 -1.42
CA THR A 645 20.80 -0.43 -0.18
C THR A 645 21.75 -1.34 0.58
N MET A 646 22.48 -2.24 -0.10
CA MET A 646 23.46 -3.11 0.55
C MET A 646 24.58 -2.28 1.21
N VAL A 647 25.12 -1.27 0.53
CA VAL A 647 26.17 -0.40 1.08
C VAL A 647 25.65 0.39 2.28
N LEU A 648 24.50 1.05 2.15
CA LEU A 648 23.92 1.88 3.22
C LEU A 648 23.60 1.06 4.48
N MET A 649 23.14 -0.18 4.30
CA MET A 649 22.80 -1.06 5.43
C MET A 649 24.02 -1.80 6.02
N SER A 650 25.10 -2.00 5.25
CA SER A 650 26.29 -2.74 5.72
C SER A 650 27.30 -1.84 6.42
N VAL A 651 27.34 -0.55 6.09
CA VAL A 651 28.27 0.41 6.71
C VAL A 651 27.62 1.01 7.97
N PRO A 652 28.20 0.82 9.18
CA PRO A 652 27.57 1.27 10.42
C PRO A 652 27.27 2.76 10.49
N LEU A 653 28.16 3.60 9.92
CA LEU A 653 27.96 5.06 9.87
C LEU A 653 26.72 5.43 9.07
N PHE A 654 26.54 4.85 7.87
CA PHE A 654 25.39 5.13 7.02
C PHE A 654 24.12 4.50 7.58
N ALA A 655 24.21 3.30 8.15
CA ALA A 655 23.11 2.69 8.86
C ALA A 655 22.62 3.63 9.98
N TYR A 656 23.51 4.18 10.80
CA TYR A 656 23.13 5.14 11.85
C TYR A 656 22.43 6.40 11.30
N ILE A 657 22.91 6.96 10.19
CA ILE A 657 22.35 8.19 9.59
C ILE A 657 20.97 7.94 8.97
N PHE A 658 20.77 6.79 8.33
CA PHE A 658 19.55 6.48 7.57
C PHE A 658 18.56 5.56 8.31
N VAL A 659 18.89 5.12 9.53
CA VAL A 659 17.97 4.38 10.40
C VAL A 659 16.74 5.23 10.67
N ASN A 660 15.59 4.59 10.49
CA ASN A 660 14.28 5.20 10.66
C ASN A 660 13.33 4.19 11.33
N ALA A 661 12.14 4.64 11.72
CA ALA A 661 11.15 3.78 12.38
C ALA A 661 10.77 2.56 11.52
N SER A 662 10.63 2.74 10.20
CA SER A 662 10.33 1.65 9.27
C SER A 662 11.47 0.65 9.12
N SER A 663 12.70 0.98 9.52
CA SER A 663 13.80 0.03 9.56
C SER A 663 13.51 -1.14 10.50
N GLN A 664 12.60 -1.01 11.47
CA GLN A 664 12.17 -2.14 12.31
C GLN A 664 11.25 -3.13 11.57
N ASN A 665 10.65 -2.72 10.45
CA ASN A 665 9.79 -3.60 9.64
C ASN A 665 10.63 -4.62 8.86
N MET A 666 10.68 -5.86 9.37
CA MET A 666 11.46 -6.93 8.78
C MET A 666 10.99 -7.34 7.36
N GLU A 667 9.70 -7.20 7.05
CA GLU A 667 9.17 -7.53 5.71
C GLU A 667 9.73 -6.58 4.66
N LEU A 668 9.89 -5.30 5.02
CA LEU A 668 10.47 -4.30 4.13
C LEU A 668 11.99 -4.51 3.94
N GLN A 669 12.69 -4.95 4.98
CA GLN A 669 14.09 -5.39 4.87
C GLN A 669 14.25 -6.56 3.90
N TYR A 670 13.37 -7.56 4.02
CA TYR A 670 13.36 -8.70 3.10
C TYR A 670 13.04 -8.27 1.67
N PHE A 671 12.01 -7.43 1.49
CA PHE A 671 11.65 -6.88 0.18
C PHE A 671 12.87 -6.29 -0.52
N ALA A 672 13.60 -5.39 0.16
CA ALA A 672 14.74 -4.68 -0.41
C ALA A 672 15.91 -5.60 -0.81
N ARG A 673 16.05 -6.77 -0.14
CA ARG A 673 17.08 -7.78 -0.45
C ARG A 673 16.61 -8.79 -1.50
N SER A 674 15.31 -9.06 -1.58
CA SER A 674 14.70 -10.07 -2.43
C SER A 674 14.58 -9.65 -3.91
N MET A 675 14.19 -10.59 -4.78
CA MET A 675 13.86 -10.29 -6.18
C MET A 675 12.46 -9.65 -6.36
N LEU A 676 11.69 -9.44 -5.28
CA LEU A 676 10.37 -8.79 -5.34
C LEU A 676 10.46 -7.31 -5.77
N VAL A 677 11.66 -6.72 -5.69
CA VAL A 677 11.95 -5.37 -6.18
C VAL A 677 11.63 -5.23 -7.67
N LEU A 678 11.88 -6.27 -8.48
CA LEU A 678 11.66 -6.22 -9.93
C LEU A 678 10.16 -6.15 -10.28
N PRO A 679 9.29 -7.06 -9.81
CA PRO A 679 7.84 -6.91 -9.97
C PRO A 679 7.31 -5.55 -9.51
N ALA A 680 7.77 -5.04 -8.35
CA ALA A 680 7.33 -3.73 -7.84
C ALA A 680 7.74 -2.57 -8.77
N TYR A 681 8.97 -2.60 -9.30
CA TYR A 681 9.44 -1.62 -10.29
C TYR A 681 8.63 -1.69 -11.58
N MET A 682 8.32 -2.89 -12.07
CA MET A 682 7.50 -3.08 -13.27
C MET A 682 6.06 -2.60 -13.06
N THR A 683 5.48 -2.83 -11.89
CA THR A 683 4.17 -2.29 -11.52
C THR A 683 4.21 -0.76 -11.47
N ALA A 684 5.21 -0.15 -10.83
CA ALA A 684 5.36 1.30 -10.76
C ALA A 684 5.52 1.94 -12.15
N LEU A 685 6.33 1.32 -13.02
CA LEU A 685 6.48 1.74 -14.41
C LEU A 685 5.15 1.68 -15.18
N GLY A 686 4.40 0.57 -15.04
CA GLY A 686 3.10 0.43 -15.67
C GLY A 686 2.09 1.45 -15.15
N ILE A 687 2.05 1.71 -13.84
CA ILE A 687 1.21 2.76 -13.24
C ILE A 687 1.52 4.12 -13.85
N LEU A 688 2.81 4.46 -14.00
CA LEU A 688 3.21 5.72 -14.60
C LEU A 688 2.84 5.83 -16.08
N ASN A 689 2.92 4.74 -16.86
CA ASN A 689 2.42 4.72 -18.24
C ASN A 689 0.91 4.98 -18.30
N VAL A 690 0.12 4.32 -17.44
CA VAL A 690 -1.34 4.55 -17.36
C VAL A 690 -1.64 5.99 -16.93
N ALA A 691 -0.92 6.51 -15.93
CA ALA A 691 -1.07 7.87 -15.46
C ALA A 691 -0.69 8.90 -16.54
N ALA A 692 0.37 8.66 -17.30
CA ALA A 692 0.79 9.50 -18.41
C ALA A 692 -0.30 9.60 -19.48
N LEU A 693 -0.90 8.48 -19.87
CA LEU A 693 -2.02 8.46 -20.82
C LEU A 693 -3.26 9.19 -20.28
N ALA A 694 -3.60 8.96 -19.00
CA ALA A 694 -4.74 9.60 -18.35
C ALA A 694 -4.57 11.12 -18.25
N VAL A 695 -3.39 11.60 -17.87
CA VAL A 695 -3.07 13.04 -17.80
C VAL A 695 -3.18 13.68 -19.18
N LEU A 696 -2.67 13.05 -20.23
CA LEU A 696 -2.83 13.55 -21.60
C LEU A 696 -4.30 13.64 -22.01
N ALA A 697 -5.10 12.60 -21.72
CA ALA A 697 -6.53 12.62 -22.01
C ALA A 697 -7.27 13.74 -21.26
N VAL A 698 -6.95 13.96 -19.98
CA VAL A 698 -7.50 15.05 -19.18
C VAL A 698 -7.10 16.41 -19.76
N MET A 699 -5.83 16.60 -20.12
CA MET A 699 -5.34 17.86 -20.70
C MET A 699 -6.04 18.22 -22.01
N VAL A 700 -6.25 17.23 -22.89
CA VAL A 700 -6.98 17.40 -24.16
C VAL A 700 -8.47 17.71 -23.93
N PHE A 701 -9.09 17.15 -22.90
CA PHE A 701 -10.48 17.47 -22.56
C PHE A 701 -10.61 18.86 -21.92
N TRP A 702 -9.65 19.24 -21.07
CA TRP A 702 -9.63 20.53 -20.38
C TRP A 702 -9.41 21.69 -21.33
N SER A 703 -8.58 21.53 -22.38
CA SER A 703 -8.40 22.59 -23.39
C SER A 703 -9.71 22.93 -24.11
N GLN A 704 -10.55 21.94 -24.41
CA GLN A 704 -11.87 22.20 -25.02
C GLN A 704 -12.83 22.97 -24.11
N LEU A 705 -12.78 22.71 -22.79
CA LEU A 705 -13.56 23.45 -21.79
C LEU A 705 -13.05 24.88 -21.62
N ALA A 706 -11.73 25.07 -21.58
CA ALA A 706 -11.08 26.36 -21.49
C ALA A 706 -11.45 27.26 -22.68
N HIS A 707 -11.42 26.73 -23.91
CA HIS A 707 -11.85 27.44 -25.11
C HIS A 707 -13.30 27.93 -25.00
N ARG A 708 -14.25 27.09 -24.52
CA ARG A 708 -15.65 27.49 -24.33
C ARG A 708 -15.85 28.58 -23.26
N LEU A 709 -15.05 28.56 -22.19
CA LEU A 709 -15.12 29.55 -21.11
C LEU A 709 -14.48 30.88 -21.51
N LEU A 710 -13.28 30.84 -22.10
CA LEU A 710 -12.57 32.01 -22.60
C LEU A 710 -13.38 32.70 -23.71
N PHE A 711 -13.94 31.95 -24.65
CA PHE A 711 -14.79 32.51 -25.70
C PHE A 711 -16.04 33.20 -25.13
N ARG A 712 -16.68 32.64 -24.09
CA ARG A 712 -17.84 33.28 -23.42
C ARG A 712 -17.48 34.56 -22.65
N ILE A 713 -16.28 34.64 -22.09
CA ILE A 713 -15.83 35.82 -21.32
C ILE A 713 -15.40 36.94 -22.28
N VAL A 714 -14.63 36.60 -23.32
CA VAL A 714 -14.18 37.55 -24.35
C VAL A 714 -15.37 38.09 -25.15
N TRP A 715 -16.36 37.24 -25.49
CA TRP A 715 -17.59 37.66 -26.17
C TRP A 715 -18.42 38.69 -25.38
N ARG A 716 -18.32 38.70 -24.04
CA ARG A 716 -19.00 39.70 -23.19
C ARG A 716 -18.17 40.97 -22.93
N GLY A 717 -16.88 40.95 -23.27
CA GLY A 717 -15.90 41.97 -22.84
C GLY A 717 -15.52 43.02 -23.88
N GLY A 718 -15.80 42.78 -25.17
CA GLY A 718 -15.38 43.66 -26.26
C GLY A 718 -13.85 43.62 -26.55
N PRO A 719 -13.41 44.14 -27.71
CA PRO A 719 -12.02 44.00 -28.20
C PRO A 719 -10.96 44.64 -27.28
N GLY A 720 -11.29 45.70 -26.53
CA GLY A 720 -10.38 46.33 -25.57
C GLY A 720 -10.08 45.51 -24.30
N LEU A 721 -10.95 44.54 -23.95
CA LEU A 721 -10.68 43.60 -22.85
C LEU A 721 -9.69 42.52 -23.27
N ALA A 722 -9.67 42.13 -24.55
CA ALA A 722 -8.78 41.11 -25.09
C ALA A 722 -7.31 41.55 -25.05
N GLU A 723 -7.03 42.81 -25.40
CA GLU A 723 -5.66 43.37 -25.39
C GLU A 723 -5.11 43.58 -23.97
N ARG A 724 -5.98 43.99 -23.03
CA ARG A 724 -5.67 44.05 -21.59
C ARG A 724 -5.54 42.67 -20.95
N MET A 725 -6.30 41.68 -21.40
CA MET A 725 -6.14 40.28 -20.99
C MET A 725 -4.85 39.68 -21.52
N ALA A 726 -4.45 39.96 -22.77
CA ALA A 726 -3.23 39.42 -23.38
C ALA A 726 -1.95 39.96 -22.70
N SER A 727 -1.88 41.27 -22.43
CA SER A 727 -0.80 41.87 -21.66
C SER A 727 -0.81 41.46 -20.18
N GLY A 728 -1.99 41.18 -19.62
CA GLY A 728 -2.14 40.55 -18.31
C GLY A 728 -1.60 39.12 -18.27
N LEU A 729 -1.92 38.31 -19.29
CA LEU A 729 -1.61 36.87 -19.37
C LEU A 729 -0.10 36.56 -19.33
N GLN A 730 0.74 37.43 -19.89
CA GLN A 730 2.21 37.29 -19.83
C GLN A 730 2.76 37.48 -18.41
N LYS A 731 2.13 38.29 -17.56
CA LYS A 731 2.54 38.50 -16.16
C LYS A 731 1.89 37.52 -15.17
N VAL A 732 0.91 36.72 -15.63
CA VAL A 732 0.16 35.78 -14.78
C VAL A 732 1.08 34.74 -14.11
N PRO A 733 2.03 34.06 -14.78
CA PRO A 733 2.84 33.02 -14.13
C PRO A 733 3.72 33.54 -12.98
N MET A 734 4.29 34.73 -13.13
CA MET A 734 5.10 35.38 -12.09
C MET A 734 4.24 35.80 -10.90
N LEU A 735 3.09 36.42 -11.15
CA LEU A 735 2.14 36.82 -10.12
C LEU A 735 1.60 35.60 -9.36
N THR A 736 1.23 34.53 -10.06
CA THR A 736 0.78 33.28 -9.46
C THR A 736 1.86 32.65 -8.60
N SER A 737 3.11 32.63 -9.05
CA SER A 737 4.20 32.06 -8.23
C SER A 737 4.45 32.88 -6.97
N ALA A 738 4.40 34.22 -7.05
CA ALA A 738 4.50 35.10 -5.88
C ALA A 738 3.34 34.89 -4.89
N THR A 739 2.11 34.73 -5.38
CA THR A 739 0.96 34.44 -4.50
C THR A 739 1.06 33.08 -3.85
N LEU A 740 1.55 32.05 -4.56
CA LEU A 740 1.80 30.72 -4.01
C LEU A 740 2.84 30.74 -2.90
N VAL A 741 3.97 31.44 -3.08
CA VAL A 741 5.01 31.59 -2.03
C VAL A 741 4.43 32.31 -0.80
N CYS A 742 3.68 33.38 -1.00
CA CYS A 742 3.01 34.10 0.10
C CYS A 742 1.92 33.26 0.79
N ALA A 743 1.26 32.35 0.05
CA ALA A 743 0.21 31.51 0.60
C ALA A 743 0.74 30.45 1.58
N VAL A 744 1.98 29.98 1.43
CA VAL A 744 2.57 28.94 2.30
C VAL A 744 2.54 29.32 3.79
N PRO A 745 3.13 30.45 4.24
CA PRO A 745 3.09 30.84 5.65
C PRO A 745 1.69 31.25 6.14
N LEU A 746 0.79 31.61 5.24
CA LEU A 746 -0.58 32.00 5.57
C LEU A 746 -1.53 30.81 5.68
N SER A 747 -1.16 29.64 5.15
CA SER A 747 -2.02 28.45 5.10
C SER A 747 -1.22 27.16 5.38
N CYS A 748 -0.90 26.39 4.34
CA CYS A 748 0.05 25.27 4.38
C CYS A 748 0.75 25.10 3.02
N GLY A 749 1.96 24.54 3.05
CA GLY A 749 2.75 24.25 1.85
C GLY A 749 2.03 23.33 0.86
N ALA A 750 1.28 22.35 1.37
CA ALA A 750 0.54 21.39 0.57
C ALA A 750 -0.61 22.04 -0.21
N ALA A 751 -1.27 23.06 0.34
CA ALA A 751 -2.28 23.84 -0.38
C ALA A 751 -1.66 24.63 -1.53
N SER A 752 -0.47 25.22 -1.30
CA SER A 752 0.30 25.89 -2.36
C SER A 752 0.71 24.91 -3.46
N LEU A 753 1.19 23.71 -3.10
CA LEU A 753 1.55 22.66 -4.07
C LEU A 753 0.33 22.21 -4.89
N ALA A 754 -0.83 22.00 -4.25
CA ALA A 754 -2.06 21.63 -4.95
C ALA A 754 -2.57 22.73 -5.89
N ALA A 755 -2.57 23.99 -5.44
CA ALA A 755 -2.92 25.13 -6.28
C ALA A 755 -1.95 25.31 -7.45
N GLY A 756 -0.64 25.13 -7.19
CA GLY A 756 0.40 25.14 -8.23
C GLY A 756 0.24 24.00 -9.23
N ALA A 757 -0.16 22.80 -8.80
CA ALA A 757 -0.43 21.67 -9.68
C ALA A 757 -1.60 21.96 -10.63
N ALA A 758 -2.68 22.56 -10.10
CA ALA A 758 -3.84 22.96 -10.90
C ALA A 758 -3.46 24.06 -11.92
N PHE A 759 -2.68 25.06 -11.50
CA PHE A 759 -2.19 26.10 -12.40
C PHE A 759 -1.24 25.56 -13.47
N TYR A 760 -0.33 24.66 -13.11
CA TYR A 760 0.59 24.04 -14.06
C TYR A 760 -0.15 23.15 -15.07
N ALA A 761 -1.17 22.41 -14.64
CA ALA A 761 -2.05 21.68 -15.54
C ALA A 761 -2.76 22.61 -16.54
N PHE A 762 -3.24 23.77 -16.08
CA PHE A 762 -3.82 24.79 -16.96
C PHE A 762 -2.82 25.34 -17.97
N LEU A 763 -1.59 25.67 -17.55
CA LEU A 763 -0.52 26.13 -18.43
C LEU A 763 -0.20 25.09 -19.53
N LEU A 764 -0.10 23.82 -19.14
CA LEU A 764 0.12 22.71 -20.08
C LEU A 764 -1.04 22.53 -21.06
N SER A 765 -2.28 22.60 -20.60
CA SER A 765 -3.46 22.55 -21.49
C SER A 765 -3.43 23.66 -22.53
N LYS A 766 -3.00 24.88 -22.17
CA LYS A 766 -2.85 25.99 -23.11
C LYS A 766 -1.76 25.73 -24.15
N MET A 767 -0.58 25.25 -23.73
CA MET A 767 0.50 24.89 -24.66
C MET A 767 0.07 23.78 -25.63
N TYR A 768 -0.68 22.78 -25.15
CA TYR A 768 -1.26 21.73 -25.99
C TYR A 768 -2.30 22.25 -26.99
N GLU A 769 -3.12 23.23 -26.58
CA GLU A 769 -4.10 23.88 -27.46
C GLU A 769 -3.39 24.61 -28.61
N GLU A 770 -2.41 25.46 -28.30
CA GLU A 770 -1.62 26.21 -29.29
C GLU A 770 -0.94 25.24 -30.29
N TYR A 771 -0.41 24.12 -29.81
CA TYR A 771 0.15 23.07 -30.68
C TYR A 771 -0.90 22.37 -31.55
N LEU A 772 -2.07 22.02 -30.99
CA LEU A 772 -3.14 21.37 -31.75
C LEU A 772 -3.73 22.30 -32.81
N GLU A 773 -3.88 23.59 -32.51
CA GLU A 773 -4.31 24.59 -33.50
C GLU A 773 -3.32 24.64 -34.66
N ASP A 774 -2.01 24.82 -34.41
CA ASP A 774 -0.98 24.84 -35.46
C ASP A 774 -0.98 23.54 -36.28
N TYR A 775 -1.11 22.39 -35.61
CA TYR A 775 -1.21 21.10 -36.28
C TYR A 775 -2.44 21.00 -37.21
N VAL A 776 -3.62 21.44 -36.75
CA VAL A 776 -4.85 21.43 -37.55
C VAL A 776 -4.74 22.40 -38.73
N TYR A 777 -4.14 23.58 -38.54
CA TYR A 777 -3.90 24.53 -39.62
C TYR A 777 -2.99 23.96 -40.70
N ARG A 778 -1.91 23.29 -40.31
CA ARG A 778 -1.01 22.61 -41.26
C ARG A 778 -1.66 21.41 -41.94
N LEU A 779 -2.52 20.67 -41.25
CA LEU A 779 -3.29 19.59 -41.87
C LEU A 779 -4.29 20.16 -42.88
N GLY A 780 -4.96 21.25 -42.53
CA GLY A 780 -5.87 22.00 -43.38
C GLY A 780 -5.18 22.57 -44.62
N SER A 781 -3.98 23.14 -44.47
CA SER A 781 -3.19 23.65 -45.61
C SER A 781 -2.73 22.53 -46.55
N ARG A 782 -2.31 21.38 -46.02
CA ARG A 782 -1.98 20.19 -46.83
C ARG A 782 -3.19 19.61 -47.57
N LEU A 783 -4.36 19.58 -46.92
CA LEU A 783 -5.62 19.18 -47.56
C LEU A 783 -6.04 20.18 -48.63
N ALA A 784 -5.95 21.48 -48.34
CA ALA A 784 -6.25 22.55 -49.29
C ALA A 784 -5.32 22.49 -50.51
N CYS A 785 -4.01 22.34 -50.33
CA CYS A 785 -3.07 22.19 -51.45
C CYS A 785 -3.27 20.88 -52.23
N ARG A 786 -3.66 19.77 -51.58
CA ARG A 786 -4.06 18.54 -52.29
C ARG A 786 -5.34 18.72 -53.12
N ILE A 787 -6.33 19.43 -52.59
CA ILE A 787 -7.57 19.75 -53.30
C ILE A 787 -7.28 20.72 -54.45
N PHE A 788 -6.43 21.73 -54.24
CA PHE A 788 -6.03 22.69 -55.26
C PHE A 788 -5.25 22.02 -56.41
N LYS A 789 -4.32 21.11 -56.08
CA LYS A 789 -3.63 20.26 -57.08
C LYS A 789 -4.59 19.34 -57.85
N MET A 790 -5.63 18.80 -57.19
CA MET A 790 -6.70 18.05 -57.88
C MET A 790 -7.58 18.92 -58.78
N PHE A 791 -7.85 20.17 -58.42
CA PHE A 791 -8.63 21.10 -59.24
C PHE A 791 -7.85 21.65 -60.43
N ILE A 792 -6.55 21.89 -60.30
CA ILE A 792 -5.67 22.27 -61.41
C ILE A 792 -5.48 21.09 -62.39
N SER A 793 -5.32 19.87 -61.88
CA SER A 793 -5.29 18.66 -62.72
C SER A 793 -6.59 18.40 -63.48
N LYS A 794 -7.73 18.96 -63.03
CA LYS A 794 -9.03 18.90 -63.73
C LYS A 794 -9.23 19.98 -64.80
N LYS A 795 -8.38 21.02 -64.84
CA LYS A 795 -8.49 22.13 -65.81
C LYS A 795 -7.74 21.87 -67.14
N ASN A 796 -6.85 20.88 -67.19
CA ASN A 796 -6.10 20.51 -68.40
C ASN A 796 -6.57 19.17 -68.99
N THR A 797 -7.76 19.15 -69.59
CA THR A 797 -8.16 18.14 -70.58
C THR A 797 -9.17 18.76 -71.55
N PRO A 798 -8.91 18.83 -72.88
CA PRO A 798 -9.89 19.30 -73.85
C PRO A 798 -10.92 18.22 -74.17
N LYS A 799 -12.17 18.64 -74.38
CA LYS A 799 -13.33 17.80 -74.69
C LYS A 799 -13.31 17.32 -76.15
N THR A 800 -13.70 16.06 -76.36
CA THR A 800 -14.41 15.61 -77.57
C THR A 800 -15.57 14.71 -77.13
N GLU A 801 -16.80 15.12 -77.46
CA GLU A 801 -18.07 14.40 -77.27
C GLU A 801 -18.15 13.20 -78.25
N VAL A 802 -18.95 12.14 -78.03
CA VAL A 802 -20.41 12.10 -78.34
C VAL A 802 -21.07 10.80 -77.79
N ASN A 803 -22.20 11.00 -77.08
CA ASN A 803 -23.47 10.25 -76.92
C ASN A 803 -23.51 8.73 -76.62
N ALA A 804 -24.06 8.36 -75.45
CA ALA A 804 -25.41 7.80 -75.17
C ALA A 804 -25.33 6.27 -75.01
N SER A 805 -25.94 5.55 -74.04
CA SER A 805 -27.22 5.68 -73.34
C SER A 805 -27.28 4.67 -72.15
N VAL A 806 -27.99 5.05 -71.08
CA VAL A 806 -28.98 4.28 -70.27
C VAL A 806 -28.60 2.90 -69.63
N GLU A 807 -28.62 2.94 -68.28
CA GLU A 807 -29.08 1.96 -67.25
C GLU A 807 -28.57 0.50 -67.11
N SER A 808 -27.97 0.28 -65.92
CA SER A 808 -28.25 -0.72 -64.89
C SER A 808 -28.24 -2.24 -65.17
N THR A 809 -27.29 -2.88 -64.47
CA THR A 809 -27.36 -4.13 -63.68
C THR A 809 -27.70 -5.48 -64.33
N SER A 810 -26.67 -6.32 -64.29
CA SER A 810 -26.58 -7.72 -63.83
C SER A 810 -27.11 -8.89 -64.68
N GLU A 811 -26.14 -9.80 -64.91
CA GLU A 811 -26.17 -11.27 -64.87
C GLU A 811 -26.25 -12.11 -66.17
N ASN A 812 -25.46 -13.20 -66.10
CA ASN A 812 -25.46 -14.46 -66.87
C ASN A 812 -24.66 -14.47 -68.19
N VAL A 813 -23.91 -15.53 -68.60
CA VAL A 813 -23.78 -16.92 -68.16
C VAL A 813 -22.64 -17.63 -68.94
N ASN A 814 -22.00 -18.64 -68.32
CA ASN A 814 -21.35 -19.89 -68.81
C ASN A 814 -20.56 -19.95 -70.13
N VAL A 815 -19.49 -20.78 -70.16
CA VAL A 815 -19.49 -22.16 -70.73
C VAL A 815 -18.22 -22.94 -70.31
N ARG A 816 -18.43 -24.26 -70.13
CA ARG A 816 -17.54 -25.39 -69.70
C ARG A 816 -16.39 -25.65 -70.71
N THR A 817 -15.32 -26.42 -70.49
CA THR A 817 -15.18 -27.81 -69.97
C THR A 817 -13.70 -28.20 -69.79
N ASN A 818 -13.45 -29.04 -68.77
CA ASN A 818 -12.53 -30.20 -68.62
C ASN A 818 -10.99 -30.09 -68.72
N GLY A 819 -10.32 -30.72 -67.75
CA GLY A 819 -9.03 -31.39 -67.96
C GLY A 819 -8.06 -31.51 -66.77
N ASP A 820 -8.41 -32.32 -65.77
CA ASP A 820 -7.58 -33.32 -65.03
C ASP A 820 -6.17 -33.03 -64.44
N ASN A 821 -6.06 -33.44 -63.15
CA ASN A 821 -4.97 -34.19 -62.47
C ASN A 821 -3.66 -33.46 -62.11
N ASN A 822 -2.95 -33.72 -61.00
CA ASN A 822 -3.17 -34.39 -59.69
C ASN A 822 -1.83 -34.21 -58.90
N GLU A 823 -1.87 -34.28 -57.55
CA GLU A 823 -0.83 -34.86 -56.65
C GLU A 823 0.54 -34.18 -56.44
N ASN A 824 0.89 -33.80 -55.19
CA ASN A 824 1.81 -34.50 -54.23
C ASN A 824 3.19 -33.76 -54.16
N ILE A 825 4.04 -33.73 -53.13
CA ILE A 825 4.24 -34.32 -51.78
C ILE A 825 5.48 -33.59 -51.17
N ASP A 826 5.60 -33.53 -49.84
CA ASP A 826 6.78 -33.58 -48.90
C ASP A 826 8.21 -33.17 -49.40
N GLU A 827 9.23 -32.74 -48.64
CA GLU A 827 9.61 -32.62 -47.23
C GLU A 827 11.06 -31.99 -47.23
N ILE A 828 11.49 -31.45 -46.08
CA ILE A 828 12.88 -31.54 -45.52
C ILE A 828 14.05 -30.73 -46.15
N ASP A 829 14.42 -29.68 -45.39
CA ASP A 829 15.71 -29.48 -44.68
C ASP A 829 16.99 -28.92 -45.35
N THR A 830 17.72 -28.18 -44.50
CA THR A 830 19.14 -27.78 -44.48
C THR A 830 19.69 -26.56 -45.24
N GLY A 831 20.32 -25.67 -44.44
CA GLY A 831 21.67 -25.13 -44.65
C GLY A 831 21.81 -23.91 -45.58
N GLU A 832 21.82 -22.69 -45.04
CA GLU A 832 23.02 -21.92 -44.63
C GLU A 832 23.63 -21.01 -45.71
N THR A 833 23.61 -19.71 -45.39
CA THR A 833 24.59 -18.64 -45.70
C THR A 833 25.03 -18.40 -47.16
N SER A 834 24.71 -17.22 -47.71
CA SER A 834 25.63 -16.06 -47.76
C SER A 834 25.16 -15.01 -48.80
N GLU A 835 25.56 -13.77 -48.49
CA GLU A 835 25.54 -12.50 -49.21
C GLU A 835 25.38 -12.51 -50.74
N GLU A 836 24.65 -11.52 -51.28
CA GLU A 836 25.24 -10.58 -52.25
C GLU A 836 24.38 -9.34 -52.50
N ALA A 837 25.09 -8.23 -52.67
CA ALA A 837 24.62 -6.88 -52.90
C ALA A 837 23.96 -6.68 -54.28
N ARG A 838 23.10 -5.65 -54.38
CA ARG A 838 22.86 -4.95 -55.67
C ARG A 838 22.62 -3.45 -55.47
N VAL A 839 23.57 -2.70 -56.01
CA VAL A 839 23.61 -1.27 -56.27
C VAL A 839 22.49 -0.83 -57.22
N SER A 840 21.94 0.37 -57.01
CA SER A 840 21.40 1.20 -58.09
C SER A 840 21.24 2.65 -57.62
N ASN A 841 22.14 3.51 -58.11
CA ASN A 841 22.16 4.96 -57.98
C ASN A 841 20.94 5.61 -58.65
N LYS A 842 20.47 6.72 -58.08
CA LYS A 842 19.79 7.79 -58.83
C LYS A 842 20.30 9.16 -58.36
N PRO A 843 20.41 10.14 -59.28
CA PRO A 843 21.23 11.34 -59.11
C PRO A 843 20.50 12.47 -58.39
N GLU A 844 21.27 13.30 -57.68
CA GLU A 844 20.89 14.59 -57.12
C GLU A 844 20.87 15.68 -58.19
N GLU A 845 19.89 16.57 -58.12
CA GLU A 845 19.98 17.96 -58.55
C GLU A 845 19.41 18.87 -57.45
N PRO A 846 19.88 20.13 -57.33
CA PRO A 846 19.99 20.84 -56.06
C PRO A 846 18.89 21.91 -55.81
N LYS A 847 18.84 22.36 -54.55
CA LYS A 847 18.20 23.57 -53.98
C LYS A 847 16.70 23.52 -53.64
N ASP A 848 16.44 23.39 -52.34
CA ASP A 848 15.52 24.25 -51.55
C ASP A 848 15.58 23.80 -50.08
N GLU A 849 16.69 24.14 -49.41
CA GLU A 849 16.99 23.72 -48.03
C GLU A 849 16.76 24.81 -46.97
N SER A 850 16.54 26.07 -47.37
CA SER A 850 16.34 27.19 -46.43
C SER A 850 14.91 27.23 -45.85
N ASP A 851 13.87 27.10 -46.67
CA ASP A 851 12.47 27.27 -46.21
C ASP A 851 11.87 26.02 -45.54
N LYS A 852 12.42 24.83 -45.84
CA LYS A 852 12.08 23.58 -45.13
C LYS A 852 12.73 23.48 -43.74
N LYS A 853 13.84 24.18 -43.48
CA LYS A 853 14.52 24.20 -42.17
C LYS A 853 13.77 25.07 -41.16
N GLU A 854 13.32 26.27 -41.53
CA GLU A 854 12.60 27.17 -40.62
C GLU A 854 11.24 26.59 -40.17
N THR A 855 10.49 25.95 -41.06
CA THR A 855 9.11 25.50 -40.75
C THR A 855 9.04 24.19 -39.95
N LYS A 856 10.07 23.32 -40.09
CA LYS A 856 10.24 22.10 -39.28
C LYS A 856 10.69 22.47 -37.86
N SER A 857 11.58 23.46 -37.73
CA SER A 857 12.11 23.94 -36.46
C SER A 857 11.03 24.41 -35.46
N ASN A 858 10.01 25.13 -35.92
CA ASN A 858 9.01 25.74 -35.02
C ASN A 858 7.98 24.72 -34.45
N SER A 859 7.65 23.66 -35.22
CA SER A 859 6.80 22.55 -34.73
C SER A 859 7.56 21.66 -33.75
N ASP A 860 8.84 21.40 -34.04
CA ASP A 860 9.69 20.58 -33.19
C ASP A 860 10.03 21.32 -31.89
N GLU A 861 10.18 22.65 -31.91
CA GLU A 861 10.33 23.51 -30.72
C GLU A 861 9.13 23.52 -29.80
N ASN A 862 7.91 23.67 -30.32
CA ASN A 862 6.69 23.61 -29.52
C ASN A 862 6.52 22.23 -28.86
N LEU A 863 6.83 21.15 -29.59
CA LEU A 863 6.76 19.80 -29.05
C LEU A 863 7.83 19.54 -27.98
N ASN A 864 9.05 20.07 -28.17
CA ASN A 864 10.14 19.99 -27.21
C ASN A 864 9.79 20.72 -25.90
N ASN A 865 9.19 21.91 -26.01
CA ASN A 865 8.72 22.69 -24.88
C ASN A 865 7.66 21.93 -24.06
N ILE A 866 6.64 21.38 -24.73
CA ILE A 866 5.59 20.59 -24.10
C ILE A 866 6.18 19.36 -23.39
N ASN A 867 7.04 18.59 -24.05
CA ASN A 867 7.61 17.36 -23.48
C ASN A 867 8.48 17.63 -22.24
N PHE A 868 9.22 18.74 -22.24
CA PHE A 868 10.01 19.17 -21.09
C PHE A 868 9.11 19.56 -19.90
N HIS A 869 8.12 20.43 -20.11
CA HIS A 869 7.19 20.82 -19.05
C HIS A 869 6.31 19.67 -18.56
N MET A 870 5.97 18.70 -19.41
CA MET A 870 5.28 17.49 -18.97
C MET A 870 6.11 16.72 -17.94
N SER A 871 7.42 16.57 -18.16
CA SER A 871 8.31 15.86 -17.23
C SER A 871 8.37 16.56 -15.86
N LEU A 872 8.51 17.89 -15.87
CA LEU A 872 8.50 18.72 -14.66
C LEU A 872 7.13 18.75 -13.96
N PHE A 873 6.04 18.66 -14.71
CA PHE A 873 4.70 18.55 -14.15
C PHE A 873 4.49 17.21 -13.43
N PHE A 874 5.00 16.09 -13.95
CA PHE A 874 4.96 14.82 -13.21
C PHE A 874 5.76 14.87 -11.92
N MET A 875 6.90 15.57 -11.89
CA MET A 875 7.65 15.83 -10.65
C MET A 875 6.83 16.65 -9.64
N TRP A 876 6.17 17.72 -10.11
CA TRP A 876 5.27 18.51 -9.26
C TRP A 876 4.10 17.68 -8.72
N LEU A 877 3.49 16.86 -9.58
CA LEU A 877 2.33 16.04 -9.26
C LEU A 877 2.65 15.00 -8.20
N ILE A 878 3.77 14.28 -8.31
CA ILE A 878 4.13 13.26 -7.33
C ILE A 878 4.44 13.86 -5.95
N VAL A 879 5.09 15.04 -5.89
CA VAL A 879 5.29 15.77 -4.63
C VAL A 879 3.97 16.23 -4.04
N THR A 880 3.04 16.71 -4.88
CA THR A 880 1.70 17.08 -4.44
C THR A 880 0.95 15.87 -3.86
N ILE A 881 1.02 14.70 -4.51
CA ILE A 881 0.40 13.46 -4.05
C ILE A 881 0.95 13.03 -2.68
N VAL A 882 2.27 13.06 -2.48
CA VAL A 882 2.89 12.71 -1.20
C VAL A 882 2.45 13.64 -0.07
N ASN A 883 2.12 14.91 -0.37
CA ASN A 883 1.67 15.91 0.61
C ASN A 883 0.13 16.01 0.75
N VAL A 884 -0.65 15.15 0.10
CA VAL A 884 -2.12 15.10 0.28
C VAL A 884 -2.54 14.94 1.75
N PRO A 885 -1.89 14.09 2.58
CA PRO A 885 -2.25 14.00 4.00
C PRO A 885 -2.15 15.32 4.78
N ALA A 886 -1.13 16.12 4.52
CA ALA A 886 -0.96 17.44 5.14
C ALA A 886 -2.07 18.40 4.69
N LEU A 887 -2.42 18.39 3.40
CA LEU A 887 -3.52 19.19 2.85
C LEU A 887 -4.87 18.84 3.48
N LEU A 888 -5.18 17.54 3.60
CA LEU A 888 -6.43 17.07 4.20
C LEU A 888 -6.51 17.43 5.68
N THR A 889 -5.41 17.30 6.42
CA THR A 889 -5.35 17.68 7.83
C THR A 889 -5.54 19.18 8.04
N TRP A 890 -4.92 20.02 7.19
CA TRP A 890 -5.14 21.46 7.20
C TRP A 890 -6.60 21.82 6.91
N ALA A 891 -7.18 21.27 5.85
CA ALA A 891 -8.56 21.53 5.47
C ALA A 891 -9.55 21.15 6.59
N HIS A 892 -9.29 20.03 7.27
CA HIS A 892 -10.10 19.56 8.39
C HIS A 892 -10.01 20.45 9.64
N ASN A 893 -8.82 20.99 9.91
CA ASN A 893 -8.56 21.85 11.08
C ASN A 893 -8.72 23.36 10.81
N PHE A 894 -9.11 23.74 9.59
CA PHE A 894 -9.23 25.13 9.15
C PHE A 894 -10.11 26.00 10.06
N LYS A 895 -11.17 25.41 10.66
CA LYS A 895 -12.05 26.10 11.61
C LYS A 895 -11.38 26.52 12.92
N TYR A 896 -10.27 25.88 13.30
CA TYR A 896 -9.55 26.16 14.55
C TYR A 896 -8.28 26.96 14.31
N SER A 897 -7.57 26.67 13.22
CA SER A 897 -6.38 27.41 12.80
C SER A 897 -6.33 27.48 11.28
N ILE A 898 -6.14 28.69 10.76
CA ILE A 898 -5.94 28.93 9.32
C ILE A 898 -4.56 28.41 8.87
N ILE A 899 -3.60 28.33 9.80
CA ILE A 899 -2.23 27.86 9.54
C ILE A 899 -2.07 26.43 10.06
N LEU A 900 -1.47 25.55 9.26
CA LEU A 900 -1.10 24.20 9.70
C LEU A 900 0.14 24.27 10.59
N LYS A 901 0.07 23.74 11.81
CA LYS A 901 1.20 23.70 12.76
C LYS A 901 1.32 22.31 13.39
N PRO A 902 2.49 21.65 13.30
CA PRO A 902 3.63 21.97 12.41
C PRO A 902 3.22 21.84 10.93
N ASP A 903 3.99 22.36 9.96
CA ASP A 903 3.71 22.11 8.53
C ASP A 903 4.87 21.33 7.91
N THR A 904 4.65 20.03 7.65
CA THR A 904 5.65 19.12 7.08
C THR A 904 5.95 19.42 5.61
N SER A 905 5.06 20.18 4.94
CA SER A 905 5.16 20.55 3.53
C SER A 905 5.69 21.98 3.33
N TYR A 906 5.95 22.72 4.41
CA TYR A 906 6.30 24.15 4.39
C TYR A 906 7.50 24.46 3.49
N LEU A 907 8.65 23.81 3.76
CA LEU A 907 9.89 24.04 3.01
C LEU A 907 9.72 23.69 1.53
N ILE A 908 9.05 22.56 1.25
CA ILE A 908 8.86 22.03 -0.09
C ILE A 908 7.94 22.93 -0.91
N GLY A 909 6.85 23.41 -0.30
CA GLY A 909 5.94 24.38 -0.89
C GLY A 909 6.66 25.67 -1.27
N ILE A 910 7.48 26.24 -0.37
CA ILE A 910 8.24 27.46 -0.67
C ILE A 910 9.23 27.23 -1.81
N VAL A 911 10.06 26.19 -1.74
CA VAL A 911 11.11 25.94 -2.73
C VAL A 911 10.50 25.71 -4.11
N MET A 912 9.47 24.86 -4.23
CA MET A 912 8.86 24.58 -5.52
C MET A 912 8.07 25.77 -6.08
N SER A 913 7.32 26.51 -5.25
CA SER A 913 6.63 27.74 -5.67
C SER A 913 7.59 28.88 -6.05
N ALA A 914 8.78 28.95 -5.43
CA ALA A 914 9.80 29.91 -5.85
C ALA A 914 10.40 29.51 -7.20
N CYS A 915 10.69 28.22 -7.41
CA CYS A 915 11.20 27.70 -8.68
C CYS A 915 10.21 27.88 -9.84
N SER A 916 8.89 27.77 -9.57
CA SER A 916 7.86 27.95 -10.59
C SER A 916 7.83 29.36 -11.17
N ALA A 917 8.27 30.37 -10.42
CA ALA A 917 8.38 31.74 -10.90
C ALA A 917 9.28 31.84 -12.13
N VAL A 918 10.26 30.95 -12.24
CA VAL A 918 11.18 30.89 -13.37
C VAL A 918 10.68 29.91 -14.41
N ILE A 919 10.42 28.66 -14.00
CA ILE A 919 10.10 27.58 -14.94
C ILE A 919 8.88 27.94 -15.79
N TRP A 920 7.82 28.51 -15.21
CA TRP A 920 6.60 28.81 -15.97
C TRP A 920 6.73 30.00 -16.93
N GLN A 921 7.84 30.75 -16.88
CA GLN A 921 8.12 31.85 -17.82
C GLN A 921 9.02 31.42 -18.99
N MET A 922 9.58 30.21 -18.95
CA MET A 922 10.51 29.75 -19.98
C MET A 922 9.76 29.37 -21.26
N ASN A 923 10.24 29.86 -22.41
CA ASN A 923 9.78 29.46 -23.74
C ASN A 923 10.53 28.21 -24.24
N GLY A 924 10.53 27.14 -23.43
CA GLY A 924 11.24 25.89 -23.72
C GLY A 924 12.61 25.74 -23.05
N PRO A 925 13.18 24.52 -23.05
CA PRO A 925 14.46 24.25 -22.42
C PRO A 925 15.64 24.77 -23.28
N ARG A 926 16.70 25.27 -22.63
CA ARG A 926 17.90 25.79 -23.33
C ARG A 926 18.72 24.65 -23.89
N LYS A 927 19.09 24.66 -25.17
CA LYS A 927 19.56 23.44 -25.86
C LYS A 927 21.07 23.13 -25.70
N ASN A 928 21.90 24.11 -25.30
CA ASN A 928 23.37 23.98 -25.30
C ASN A 928 24.02 24.26 -23.93
N LEU A 929 23.48 23.74 -22.83
CA LEU A 929 24.02 24.02 -21.49
C LEU A 929 25.21 23.12 -21.15
N ARG A 930 26.30 23.71 -20.63
CA ARG A 930 27.55 23.02 -20.29
C ARG A 930 27.37 21.91 -19.26
N ASN A 931 26.52 22.10 -18.24
CA ASN A 931 26.46 21.18 -17.10
C ASN A 931 25.43 20.05 -17.26
N TYR A 932 24.95 19.75 -18.48
CA TYR A 932 23.96 18.69 -18.68
C TYR A 932 24.40 17.30 -18.22
N ASP A 933 25.68 16.95 -18.36
CA ASP A 933 26.21 15.67 -17.86
C ASP A 933 26.18 15.58 -16.33
N SER A 934 26.48 16.69 -15.66
CA SER A 934 26.45 16.77 -14.20
C SER A 934 25.01 16.61 -13.68
N VAL A 935 24.05 17.30 -14.29
CA VAL A 935 22.62 17.21 -13.91
C VAL A 935 22.05 15.82 -14.22
N SER A 936 22.41 15.22 -15.36
CA SER A 936 22.05 13.83 -15.71
C SER A 936 22.58 12.81 -14.70
N THR A 937 23.82 12.99 -14.23
CA THR A 937 24.44 12.14 -13.21
C THR A 937 23.77 12.31 -11.85
N LEU A 938 23.41 13.55 -11.49
CA LEU A 938 22.70 13.85 -10.25
C LEU A 938 21.28 13.27 -10.24
N LEU A 939 20.56 13.37 -11.37
CA LEU A 939 19.23 12.76 -11.56
C LEU A 939 19.29 11.25 -11.35
N PHE A 940 20.28 10.58 -11.95
CA PHE A 940 20.48 9.15 -11.78
C PHE A 940 20.79 8.78 -10.33
N SER A 941 21.71 9.51 -9.70
CA SER A 941 22.11 9.28 -8.32
C SER A 941 20.94 9.46 -7.34
N MET A 942 20.12 10.50 -7.54
CA MET A 942 18.92 10.73 -6.75
C MET A 942 17.85 9.64 -7.00
N ALA A 943 17.65 9.21 -8.25
CA ALA A 943 16.74 8.11 -8.56
C ALA A 943 17.16 6.81 -7.85
N VAL A 944 18.46 6.48 -7.88
CA VAL A 944 19.03 5.32 -7.17
C VAL A 944 18.83 5.44 -5.65
N LEU A 945 19.04 6.64 -5.09
CA LEU A 945 18.85 6.89 -3.65
C LEU A 945 17.38 6.76 -3.23
N ILE A 946 16.42 7.26 -4.04
CA ILE A 946 14.99 7.09 -3.80
C ILE A 946 14.58 5.61 -3.94
N LEU A 947 15.12 4.87 -4.91
CA LEU A 947 14.87 3.42 -5.01
C LEU A 947 15.39 2.65 -3.79
N ALA A 948 16.50 3.08 -3.20
CA ALA A 948 17.12 2.44 -2.05
C ALA A 948 16.41 2.76 -0.73
N LEU A 949 16.13 4.04 -0.46
CA LEU A 949 15.64 4.55 0.83
C LEU A 949 14.15 4.84 0.86
N GLY A 950 13.55 5.14 -0.29
CA GLY A 950 12.13 5.43 -0.43
C GLY A 950 11.19 4.34 0.11
N PRO A 951 11.48 3.02 -0.03
CA PRO A 951 10.67 1.98 0.59
C PRO A 951 10.46 2.16 2.10
N TYR A 952 11.45 2.70 2.82
CA TYR A 952 11.43 2.91 4.27
C TYR A 952 10.88 4.27 4.68
N THR A 953 11.11 5.30 3.87
CA THR A 953 10.77 6.70 4.20
C THR A 953 10.17 7.39 2.99
N LEU A 954 8.85 7.63 3.00
CA LEU A 954 8.19 8.23 1.84
C LEU A 954 8.57 9.72 1.69
N PHE A 955 8.81 10.42 2.80
CA PHE A 955 9.17 11.84 2.78
C PHE A 955 10.49 12.13 2.07
N ILE A 956 11.37 11.14 1.83
CA ILE A 956 12.59 11.35 1.04
C ILE A 956 12.27 11.77 -0.41
N VAL A 957 11.11 11.35 -0.92
CA VAL A 957 10.61 11.77 -2.24
C VAL A 957 10.40 13.27 -2.28
N ASN A 958 9.85 13.87 -1.22
CA ASN A 958 9.61 15.32 -1.15
C ASN A 958 10.92 16.09 -1.27
N TYR A 959 11.90 15.77 -0.43
CA TYR A 959 13.19 16.46 -0.42
C TYR A 959 14.01 16.18 -1.68
N GLY A 960 14.04 14.92 -2.14
CA GLY A 960 14.81 14.51 -3.31
C GLY A 960 14.31 15.16 -4.61
N ILE A 961 13.00 15.16 -4.84
CA ILE A 961 12.41 15.78 -6.03
C ILE A 961 12.52 17.31 -5.97
N ALA A 962 12.22 17.94 -4.83
CA ALA A 962 12.32 19.39 -4.70
C ALA A 962 13.76 19.88 -4.92
N PHE A 963 14.76 19.13 -4.43
CA PHE A 963 16.18 19.42 -4.67
C PHE A 963 16.53 19.36 -6.16
N ILE A 964 16.14 18.29 -6.86
CA ILE A 964 16.36 18.18 -8.31
C ILE A 964 15.63 19.28 -9.07
N PHE A 965 14.38 19.59 -8.69
CA PHE A 965 13.60 20.64 -9.31
C PHE A 965 14.29 22.02 -9.20
N LEU A 966 14.87 22.31 -8.02
CA LEU A 966 15.71 23.49 -7.81
C LEU A 966 16.98 23.46 -8.69
N VAL A 967 17.70 22.34 -8.74
CA VAL A 967 18.92 22.22 -9.56
C VAL A 967 18.62 22.46 -11.04
N VAL A 968 17.55 21.86 -11.56
CA VAL A 968 17.12 22.08 -12.96
C VAL A 968 16.77 23.56 -13.17
N THR A 969 16.07 24.18 -12.23
CA THR A 969 15.73 25.63 -12.32
C THR A 969 16.98 26.50 -12.36
N VAL A 970 17.93 26.26 -11.45
CA VAL A 970 19.20 27.01 -11.38
C VAL A 970 20.03 26.81 -12.64
N GLN A 971 20.08 25.58 -13.16
CA GLN A 971 20.77 25.28 -14.41
C GLN A 971 20.16 26.08 -15.56
N GLN A 972 18.83 26.05 -15.73
CA GLN A 972 18.19 26.75 -16.84
C GLN A 972 18.35 28.28 -16.76
N LEU A 973 18.51 28.85 -15.56
CA LEU A 973 18.74 30.28 -15.35
C LEU A 973 20.18 30.73 -15.60
N TYR A 974 21.15 30.05 -14.98
CA TYR A 974 22.50 30.56 -14.80
C TYR A 974 23.57 29.79 -15.57
N ASP A 975 23.25 28.62 -16.12
CA ASP A 975 24.23 27.83 -16.86
C ASP A 975 24.59 28.51 -18.19
N ILE A 976 25.87 28.38 -18.54
CA ILE A 976 26.49 29.03 -19.69
C ILE A 976 26.24 28.16 -20.92
N GLU A 977 25.83 28.81 -22.02
CA GLU A 977 25.71 28.12 -23.30
C GLU A 977 27.10 27.88 -23.90
N GLU A 978 27.38 26.64 -24.28
CA GLU A 978 28.59 26.34 -25.05
C GLU A 978 28.48 26.93 -26.46
N PRO A 979 29.50 27.65 -26.96
CA PRO A 979 29.48 28.20 -28.30
C PRO A 979 29.37 27.08 -29.33
N VAL A 980 28.45 27.22 -30.27
CA VAL A 980 28.32 26.32 -31.42
C VAL A 980 29.55 26.52 -32.29
N ASN A 981 30.53 25.63 -32.20
CA ASN A 981 31.55 25.53 -33.24
C ASN A 981 30.82 24.99 -34.49
N GLU A 982 30.58 25.86 -35.47
CA GLU A 982 30.28 25.42 -36.83
C GLU A 982 31.47 24.60 -37.31
N VAL A 983 31.35 23.29 -37.21
CA VAL A 983 32.29 22.38 -37.85
C VAL A 983 31.98 22.43 -39.34
N ASN A 984 32.80 23.16 -40.08
CA ASN A 984 32.94 23.02 -41.53
C ASN A 984 33.12 21.52 -41.83
N PRO A 985 32.26 20.89 -42.65
CA PRO A 985 32.40 19.49 -43.00
C PRO A 985 33.39 19.38 -44.16
N ASP A 986 34.64 19.77 -43.94
CA ASP A 986 35.73 19.37 -44.80
C ASP A 986 36.85 18.87 -43.91
N TYR A 987 37.30 17.65 -44.24
CA TYR A 987 38.33 16.85 -43.58
C TYR A 987 37.90 16.04 -42.34
N LEU A 988 37.63 14.75 -42.56
CA LEU A 988 38.31 13.66 -41.85
C LEU A 988 37.94 12.31 -42.48
N ASN A 989 38.84 11.83 -43.34
CA ASN A 989 39.16 10.41 -43.47
C ASN A 989 40.65 10.26 -43.14
N ASP A 990 40.96 9.09 -42.56
CA ASP A 990 42.27 8.47 -42.36
C ASP A 990 42.95 8.64 -40.98
N ASP A 991 42.69 7.61 -40.17
CA ASP A 991 43.64 6.69 -39.54
C ASP A 991 44.49 7.06 -38.30
N VAL A 992 44.05 6.46 -37.17
CA VAL A 992 44.72 5.40 -36.36
C VAL A 992 46.20 5.57 -35.90
N ASP A 993 46.33 5.51 -34.57
CA ASP A 993 47.40 4.99 -33.68
C ASP A 993 48.62 5.80 -33.20
N GLU A 994 48.67 5.85 -31.86
CA GLU A 994 49.80 5.71 -30.91
C GLU A 994 50.82 6.85 -30.61
N ALA A 995 50.76 7.27 -29.33
CA ALA A 995 51.83 7.33 -28.33
C ALA A 995 52.83 8.53 -28.25
N SER A 996 52.63 9.29 -27.16
CA SER A 996 53.63 9.72 -26.15
C SER A 996 54.43 11.04 -26.27
N SER A 997 54.34 11.79 -25.15
CA SER A 997 55.39 12.59 -24.47
C SER A 997 55.62 14.09 -24.77
N ASN A 998 55.42 14.89 -23.70
CA ASN A 998 56.20 16.03 -23.17
C ASN A 998 56.56 17.28 -24.03
N LEU A 999 55.94 18.43 -23.65
CA LEU A 999 56.48 19.80 -23.31
C LEU A 999 57.82 20.31 -23.94
N PRO A 1000 58.10 21.65 -23.93
CA PRO A 1000 57.30 22.84 -24.30
C PRO A 1000 58.11 23.89 -25.13
N GLY A 1001 57.44 24.94 -25.65
CA GLY A 1001 58.03 26.29 -25.67
C GLY A 1001 57.99 27.12 -26.97
N VAL A 1002 57.60 28.39 -26.75
CA VAL A 1002 58.08 29.65 -27.39
C VAL A 1002 57.18 30.34 -28.42
N ASN A 1003 56.62 31.46 -27.91
CA ASN A 1003 56.15 32.74 -28.46
C ASN A 1003 56.67 33.24 -29.82
N ILE A 1004 55.86 34.12 -30.45
CA ILE A 1004 56.14 35.44 -31.09
C ILE A 1004 54.77 35.88 -31.73
N ALA A 1005 54.05 36.92 -31.28
CA ALA A 1005 54.18 38.38 -31.57
C ALA A 1005 54.16 38.65 -33.11
N ASP A 1006 53.31 39.45 -33.75
CA ASP A 1006 52.88 40.85 -33.57
C ASP A 1006 51.70 41.14 -34.53
N GLU A 1007 50.75 41.99 -34.12
CA GLU A 1007 50.38 43.33 -34.66
C GLU A 1007 49.68 43.41 -36.03
N ASP A 1008 48.44 43.88 -35.95
CA ASP A 1008 47.85 45.07 -36.60
C ASP A 1008 48.12 45.34 -38.09
N ASN A 1009 47.02 45.50 -38.84
CA ASN A 1009 46.80 46.73 -39.61
C ASN A 1009 45.35 46.92 -40.03
N GLU A 1010 44.84 48.11 -39.70
CA GLU A 1010 43.69 48.78 -40.30
C GLU A 1010 43.95 49.07 -41.79
N ASN A 1011 42.88 49.18 -42.59
CA ASN A 1011 42.78 50.24 -43.58
C ASN A 1011 41.32 50.44 -44.02
N GLU A 1012 40.91 51.70 -43.95
CA GLU A 1012 39.70 52.32 -44.49
C GLU A 1012 39.77 52.51 -46.02
N ASN A 1013 38.68 53.08 -46.55
CA ASN A 1013 38.47 53.77 -47.83
C ASN A 1013 37.77 52.96 -48.92
N GLU A 1014 36.93 53.52 -49.77
CA GLU A 1014 36.08 54.72 -49.81
C GLU A 1014 35.14 54.49 -51.01
N ASP A 1015 34.04 55.25 -51.04
CA ASP A 1015 33.02 55.38 -52.08
C ASP A 1015 33.52 55.35 -53.54
N ASP A 1016 32.67 54.85 -54.46
CA ASP A 1016 32.38 55.61 -55.68
C ASP A 1016 31.10 55.16 -56.40
N ASP A 1017 30.51 56.16 -57.05
CA ASP A 1017 29.14 56.30 -57.55
C ASP A 1017 29.01 55.89 -59.04
N PHE A 1018 27.76 55.88 -59.53
CA PHE A 1018 27.34 56.21 -60.91
C PHE A 1018 27.12 55.13 -62.02
N LEU A 1019 25.85 55.17 -62.50
CA LEU A 1019 25.31 55.07 -63.87
C LEU A 1019 24.64 53.80 -64.44
N LEU A 1020 23.38 54.04 -64.83
CA LEU A 1020 22.48 53.29 -65.70
C LEU A 1020 22.99 53.15 -67.15
N ASN A 1021 22.68 52.02 -67.78
CA ASN A 1021 22.00 51.98 -69.09
C ASN A 1021 21.43 50.59 -69.41
N ASP A 1022 20.21 50.60 -69.95
CA ASP A 1022 19.46 49.49 -70.55
C ASP A 1022 20.13 48.94 -71.83
N GLU A 1023 20.01 47.64 -72.10
CA GLU A 1023 19.08 47.05 -73.09
C GLU A 1023 19.41 45.59 -73.47
N LEU A 1024 18.36 44.74 -73.42
CA LEU A 1024 17.96 43.67 -74.35
C LEU A 1024 18.87 42.43 -74.59
N ASN A 1025 18.40 41.26 -74.11
CA ASN A 1025 17.84 40.19 -74.97
C ASN A 1025 17.24 39.06 -74.11
N GLY A 1026 16.02 38.64 -74.44
CA GLY A 1026 15.24 37.67 -73.66
C GLY A 1026 15.24 36.24 -74.21
N GLU A 1027 14.70 35.31 -73.42
CA GLU A 1027 14.03 34.07 -73.84
C GLU A 1027 13.28 33.43 -72.65
N GLY A 1028 11.99 33.12 -72.81
CA GLY A 1028 11.23 32.04 -72.13
C GLY A 1028 10.65 32.28 -70.71
N PRO A 1029 9.35 32.00 -70.46
CA PRO A 1029 8.77 32.06 -69.11
C PRO A 1029 8.89 30.71 -68.38
N ASP A 1030 9.59 30.72 -67.25
CA ASP A 1030 9.65 29.59 -66.30
C ASP A 1030 8.38 29.45 -65.46
N ASP A 1031 8.01 28.19 -65.20
CA ASP A 1031 6.90 27.72 -64.38
C ASP A 1031 6.98 28.23 -62.93
N TYR A 1032 5.96 28.97 -62.50
CA TYR A 1032 5.69 29.26 -61.09
C TYR A 1032 5.16 28.00 -60.39
N ASP A 1033 5.83 27.47 -59.36
CA ASP A 1033 5.27 26.38 -58.54
C ASP A 1033 4.11 26.89 -57.67
N VAL A 1034 2.90 26.41 -57.98
CA VAL A 1034 1.63 26.82 -57.37
C VAL A 1034 1.32 25.91 -56.17
N CYS A 1035 1.99 26.09 -55.03
CA CYS A 1035 1.45 25.93 -53.66
C CYS A 1035 2.59 26.04 -52.62
N ASP A 1036 2.86 27.24 -52.12
CA ASP A 1036 3.64 27.39 -50.89
C ASP A 1036 2.72 27.09 -49.68
N GLU A 1037 2.96 25.95 -49.03
CA GLU A 1037 2.20 25.47 -47.85
C GLU A 1037 2.20 26.50 -46.71
N ASN A 1038 3.27 27.31 -46.61
CA ASN A 1038 3.43 28.35 -45.58
C ASN A 1038 2.58 29.57 -45.88
N LYS A 1039 2.57 30.04 -47.14
CA LYS A 1039 1.64 31.09 -47.58
C LYS A 1039 0.19 30.68 -47.39
N MET A 1040 -0.18 29.43 -47.68
CA MET A 1040 -1.56 28.95 -47.49
C MET A 1040 -1.95 28.79 -46.01
N ALA A 1041 -1.06 28.31 -45.15
CA ALA A 1041 -1.30 28.26 -43.70
C ALA A 1041 -1.43 29.67 -43.09
N TYR A 1042 -0.57 30.60 -43.51
CA TYR A 1042 -0.64 32.01 -43.16
C TYR A 1042 -1.92 32.67 -43.71
N LEU A 1043 -2.33 32.33 -44.94
CA LEU A 1043 -3.58 32.82 -45.55
C LEU A 1043 -4.80 32.33 -44.77
N LEU A 1044 -4.85 31.04 -44.38
CA LEU A 1044 -5.93 30.48 -43.56
C LEU A 1044 -5.98 31.13 -42.17
N ARG A 1045 -4.82 31.43 -41.58
CA ARG A 1045 -4.70 32.17 -40.32
C ARG A 1045 -5.18 33.62 -40.46
N SER A 1046 -4.72 34.32 -41.49
CA SER A 1046 -5.14 35.68 -41.87
C SER A 1046 -6.61 35.76 -42.24
N ILE A 1047 -7.19 34.73 -42.86
CA ILE A 1047 -8.61 34.66 -43.21
C ILE A 1047 -9.42 34.52 -41.92
N ARG A 1048 -9.02 33.70 -40.94
CA ARG A 1048 -9.71 33.65 -39.63
C ARG A 1048 -9.57 34.98 -38.87
N GLU A 1049 -8.40 35.60 -38.86
CA GLU A 1049 -8.19 36.89 -38.20
C GLU A 1049 -8.95 38.04 -38.89
N LYS A 1050 -9.17 37.98 -40.21
CA LYS A 1050 -9.99 38.95 -40.97
C LYS A 1050 -11.48 38.63 -41.02
N PHE A 1051 -11.89 37.38 -40.83
CA PHE A 1051 -13.30 36.93 -40.78
C PHE A 1051 -13.75 36.58 -39.35
N GLY A 1052 -13.10 37.17 -38.34
CA GLY A 1052 -13.69 37.25 -37.00
C GLY A 1052 -14.95 38.11 -37.06
N PHE A 1053 -16.08 37.46 -37.36
CA PHE A 1053 -17.47 37.93 -37.36
C PHE A 1053 -17.70 39.35 -36.77
N ASP A 1054 -17.51 40.36 -37.60
CA ASP A 1054 -18.38 41.52 -37.66
C ASP A 1054 -19.18 41.35 -38.97
N GLU A 1055 -20.51 41.42 -38.86
CA GLU A 1055 -21.50 41.29 -39.96
C GLU A 1055 -21.77 39.87 -40.49
N VAL A 1056 -22.85 39.24 -39.99
CA VAL A 1056 -24.08 38.89 -40.75
C VAL A 1056 -25.08 38.27 -39.75
N ASN A 1057 -26.32 38.77 -39.79
CA ASN A 1057 -27.50 38.42 -38.97
C ASN A 1057 -27.76 36.92 -38.75
#